data_AF-A0A8H8UQ54-F1
#
_entry.id   AF-A0A8H8UQ54-F1
#
_cell.length_a   1.000
_cell.length_b   1.000
_cell.length_c   1.000
_cell.angle_alpha   90.00
_cell.angle_beta   90.00
_cell.angle_gamma   90.00
#
_symmetry.space_group_name_H-M   'P 1'
#
loop_
_entity.id
_entity.type
_entity.pdbx_description
1 polymer ?
#
loop_
_entity_poly.entity_id
_entity_poly.type
_entity_poly.pdbx_seq_one_letter_code
_entity_poly.pdbx_strand_id
1 'polypeptide(L)'
;MNDNLEAAEAELETGGSVWHKLGQGAVGFIRSAAGFEQAVMKEASDNLAAAETAAYAAQRHATRSTRSTSSYPPGIEFALAAAESQLMSALIGVLSESIMEAMKSFYKMRNAFKALEGVNKSIQEIKAKRLLAASTVGSSVTVETTGTAAGSLGGEERGLLAIPDAHGGSSSTAEGKAEPEFKNAVDEYIESGGNLCYGTLLLFIGMIPPAMSRLLSILGFHGDRKKGLECLWESANMMNSHGALAALIILVYYQMLQFCDIVETDPEKNGMPREKCEKLLFAYRDRYPNSPLWVLEQARMCTQTKEVEKAIELLEFRRKPQMKQIEAICVFEKALNFMCIHHYEKAAQTFLQLIDLNSWSDAMYYYIAASCYVELYRSAVTEGNTKKSEEWGKKAEELFLKVATHLGKKKFMARTLPLETFTDRKVKKWQKFAKERKCTLVEAVGVSPLEEMIYMWNGFTRMNNDLIAQSLKNLEWQAPTEEGETLKSCITEFDEQVIQSFLKGVLARHQGEYTKSREIFDGIAAVDKLKLKEENWVLPSTQYEIAVVIWNESGMKESKVIHEYLTKCASWETYELDNRRLRPLVHPSGRLEHYPTVNSIGNVFPQLHSKGLNTVRGVHQSTTTNKTPNFSFGKYHNTQRLRLRCNGIVGSRYIGDNSGVKGPFAKMSDLLMSRRSYMTAKGLFKVEKHLTPAFPIREHPRGTWKDDDRLELMVNQYKPVNNPEPKAGDLTLIVAHANGFHKELYEPFFEYLVEDYEKRGAKLRNIWIADIHNQGESGVLNEKTLGGDISWFDHSRDVFSLIMHFPKDIVRPIAGIGHSMGGAQLFRASHMHPTLFTCLIGVDPVIAPETAFPASANPAAMSAKRRDIWPSIEDAKTFFKSRPFYQSWDPVVLDLHMKYGLRKVPTAIYPDPSKVEGGTNAVTLTTTKHQEVFTFWRTSLQDRIDPKEMFTLLDKIKVPVCYIQGETSVINWGNNNELKMEVTPKPCEMHIVKDCGHLVPQEKPKESAEIASEYLYRQVKIWGKKTEEFKDNWPSTMTISPRYFEPRSRESKI
;
A
#
# COMPACT_ATOMS: atom_id res chain seq x y z
N MET A 1 -11.65 -8.71 30.81
CA MET A 1 -10.24 -8.52 31.24
C MET A 1 -9.74 -9.55 32.25
N ASN A 2 -10.56 -10.10 33.16
CA ASN A 2 -10.13 -11.09 34.17
C ASN A 2 -10.19 -12.57 33.70
N ASP A 3 -10.10 -12.83 32.38
CA ASP A 3 -10.19 -14.16 31.75
C ASP A 3 -11.34 -15.05 32.29
N ASN A 4 -12.54 -14.45 32.33
CA ASN A 4 -13.79 -15.13 32.64
C ASN A 4 -14.79 -14.85 31.51
N LEU A 5 -14.76 -15.67 30.46
CA LEU A 5 -15.56 -15.50 29.25
C LEU A 5 -17.02 -15.87 29.47
N GLU A 6 -17.28 -17.02 30.10
CA GLU A 6 -18.63 -17.55 30.34
C GLU A 6 -19.51 -16.54 31.09
N ALA A 7 -18.98 -15.91 32.15
CA ALA A 7 -19.70 -14.89 32.89
C ALA A 7 -19.89 -13.57 32.10
N ALA A 8 -18.94 -13.22 31.22
CA ALA A 8 -19.07 -12.05 30.37
C ALA A 8 -20.13 -12.25 29.28
N GLU A 9 -20.20 -13.45 28.69
CA GLU A 9 -21.22 -13.81 27.69
C GLU A 9 -22.60 -13.88 28.33
N ALA A 10 -22.73 -14.55 29.48
CA ALA A 10 -24.00 -14.62 30.21
C ALA A 10 -24.57 -13.23 30.57
N GLU A 11 -23.72 -12.28 31.01
CA GLU A 11 -24.13 -10.90 31.30
C GLU A 11 -24.53 -10.15 30.02
N LEU A 12 -23.76 -10.31 28.94
CA LEU A 12 -24.01 -9.63 27.66
C LEU A 12 -25.25 -10.15 26.92
N GLU A 13 -25.64 -11.41 27.12
CA GLU A 13 -26.86 -12.00 26.58
C GLU A 13 -28.15 -11.50 27.26
N THR A 14 -28.07 -10.86 28.43
CA THR A 14 -29.25 -10.34 29.15
C THR A 14 -29.98 -9.20 28.43
N GLY A 15 -29.35 -8.56 27.43
CA GLY A 15 -29.88 -7.35 26.81
C GLY A 15 -29.54 -7.16 25.33
N GLY A 16 -30.35 -6.36 24.64
CA GLY A 16 -30.24 -6.09 23.19
C GLY A 16 -29.72 -4.70 22.82
N SER A 17 -29.18 -3.93 23.77
CA SER A 17 -28.74 -2.55 23.53
C SER A 17 -27.47 -2.48 22.67
N VAL A 18 -27.11 -1.27 22.20
CA VAL A 18 -25.86 -1.04 21.45
C VAL A 18 -24.65 -1.55 22.24
N TRP A 19 -24.62 -1.33 23.56
CA TRP A 19 -23.53 -1.73 24.45
C TRP A 19 -23.41 -3.26 24.60
N HIS A 20 -24.53 -3.97 24.69
CA HIS A 20 -24.52 -5.45 24.74
C HIS A 20 -23.96 -6.03 23.43
N LYS A 21 -24.44 -5.54 22.29
CA LYS A 21 -23.98 -5.98 20.95
C LYS A 21 -22.51 -5.64 20.70
N LEU A 22 -22.08 -4.45 21.10
CA LEU A 22 -20.68 -4.02 21.03
C LEU A 22 -19.80 -4.91 21.93
N GLY A 23 -20.25 -5.23 23.14
CA GLY A 23 -19.58 -6.15 24.05
C GLY A 23 -19.46 -7.56 23.48
N GLN A 24 -20.53 -8.11 22.90
CA GLN A 24 -20.52 -9.41 22.20
C GLN A 24 -19.55 -9.39 21.01
N GLY A 25 -19.58 -8.33 20.20
CA GLY A 25 -18.62 -8.10 19.12
C GLY A 25 -17.18 -8.00 19.60
N ALA A 26 -16.92 -7.35 20.73
CA ALA A 26 -15.59 -7.22 21.33
C ALA A 26 -15.07 -8.54 21.95
N VAL A 27 -15.93 -9.33 22.60
CA VAL A 27 -15.60 -10.67 23.10
C VAL A 27 -15.29 -11.60 21.93
N GLY A 28 -16.14 -11.61 20.90
CA GLY A 28 -15.89 -12.34 19.65
C GLY A 28 -14.62 -11.88 18.94
N PHE A 29 -14.34 -10.58 18.91
CA PHE A 29 -13.09 -10.02 18.37
C PHE A 29 -11.86 -10.53 19.13
N ILE A 30 -11.86 -10.46 20.46
CA ILE A 30 -10.73 -10.96 21.28
C ILE A 30 -10.50 -12.46 21.06
N ARG A 31 -11.59 -13.26 21.02
CA ARG A 31 -11.54 -14.71 20.76
C ARG A 31 -11.02 -15.04 19.35
N SER A 32 -11.46 -14.29 18.34
CA SER A 32 -11.09 -14.52 16.93
C SER A 32 -9.69 -14.01 16.57
N ALA A 33 -9.32 -12.81 17.03
CA ALA A 33 -8.03 -12.16 16.75
C ALA A 33 -6.85 -12.93 17.36
N ALA A 34 -7.08 -13.65 18.45
CA ALA A 34 -6.08 -14.53 19.05
C ALA A 34 -6.19 -15.98 18.50
N GLY A 35 -7.36 -16.40 18.00
CA GLY A 35 -7.63 -17.81 17.64
C GLY A 35 -7.30 -18.21 16.21
N PHE A 36 -7.48 -17.31 15.23
CA PHE A 36 -7.40 -17.63 13.79
C PHE A 36 -8.34 -18.74 13.31
N GLU A 37 -9.36 -19.07 14.11
CA GLU A 37 -10.41 -20.01 13.76
C GLU A 37 -11.46 -19.33 12.86
N GLN A 38 -11.59 -19.79 11.61
CA GLN A 38 -12.47 -19.15 10.61
C GLN A 38 -13.95 -19.08 11.04
N ALA A 39 -14.43 -20.07 11.83
CA ALA A 39 -15.78 -20.06 12.38
C ALA A 39 -15.99 -18.90 13.37
N VAL A 40 -15.07 -18.74 14.32
CA VAL A 40 -15.08 -17.68 15.34
C VAL A 40 -14.89 -16.30 14.71
N MET A 41 -14.04 -16.18 13.67
CA MET A 41 -13.88 -14.95 12.89
C MET A 41 -15.18 -14.51 12.19
N LYS A 42 -15.97 -15.47 11.67
CA LYS A 42 -17.26 -15.17 11.06
C LYS A 42 -18.27 -14.68 12.10
N GLU A 43 -18.42 -15.41 13.21
CA GLU A 43 -19.32 -15.04 14.30
C GLU A 43 -18.99 -13.65 14.88
N ALA A 44 -17.70 -13.36 15.10
CA ALA A 44 -17.24 -12.05 15.51
C ALA A 44 -17.60 -10.95 14.50
N SER A 45 -17.40 -11.21 13.20
CA SER A 45 -17.77 -10.28 12.12
C SER A 45 -19.28 -9.99 12.08
N ASP A 46 -20.12 -11.02 12.25
CA ASP A 46 -21.58 -10.89 12.24
C ASP A 46 -22.06 -10.09 13.47
N ASN A 47 -21.52 -10.36 14.67
CA ASN A 47 -21.82 -9.61 15.89
C ASN A 47 -21.37 -8.14 15.80
N LEU A 48 -20.19 -7.85 15.23
CA LEU A 48 -19.69 -6.49 15.00
C LEU A 48 -20.54 -5.73 13.97
N ALA A 49 -21.04 -6.40 12.92
CA ALA A 49 -21.97 -5.79 11.97
C ALA A 49 -23.33 -5.46 12.61
N ALA A 50 -23.80 -6.30 13.53
CA ALA A 50 -25.01 -6.04 14.32
C ALA A 50 -24.82 -4.86 15.30
N ALA A 51 -23.64 -4.74 15.91
CA ALA A 51 -23.27 -3.59 16.75
C ALA A 51 -23.18 -2.28 15.95
N GLU A 52 -22.47 -2.29 14.81
CA GLU A 52 -22.35 -1.16 13.88
C GLU A 52 -23.73 -0.67 13.41
N THR A 53 -24.62 -1.59 13.03
CA THR A 53 -25.99 -1.27 12.59
C THR A 53 -26.83 -0.66 13.72
N ALA A 54 -26.73 -1.21 14.94
CA ALA A 54 -27.44 -0.69 16.11
C ALA A 54 -26.93 0.70 16.53
N ALA A 55 -25.61 0.92 16.48
CA ALA A 55 -24.98 2.20 16.77
C ALA A 55 -25.46 3.29 15.78
N TYR A 56 -25.45 3.02 14.46
CA TYR A 56 -25.97 3.97 13.47
C TYR A 56 -27.46 4.27 13.63
N ALA A 57 -28.28 3.30 14.05
CA ALA A 57 -29.69 3.54 14.35
C ALA A 57 -29.85 4.47 15.57
N ALA A 58 -29.11 4.20 16.65
CA ALA A 58 -29.13 5.01 17.88
C ALA A 58 -28.59 6.43 17.66
N GLN A 59 -27.51 6.60 16.88
CA GLN A 59 -26.94 7.90 16.52
C GLN A 59 -27.99 8.80 15.83
N ARG A 60 -28.72 8.27 14.84
CA ARG A 60 -29.79 9.00 14.12
C ARG A 60 -30.97 9.37 15.00
N HIS A 61 -31.20 8.63 16.08
CA HIS A 61 -32.22 8.97 17.08
C HIS A 61 -31.73 10.05 18.05
N ALA A 62 -30.52 9.88 18.61
CA ALA A 62 -29.91 10.81 19.56
C ALA A 62 -29.73 12.22 18.97
N THR A 63 -29.26 12.32 17.73
CA THR A 63 -29.12 13.59 16.98
C THR A 63 -30.44 14.32 16.69
N ARG A 64 -31.59 13.66 16.87
CA ARG A 64 -32.95 14.24 16.74
C ARG A 64 -33.63 14.49 18.09
N SER A 65 -33.00 14.05 19.19
CA SER A 65 -33.50 14.23 20.55
C SER A 65 -33.16 15.63 21.08
N THR A 66 -34.09 16.22 21.83
CA THR A 66 -33.83 17.46 22.60
C THR A 66 -33.17 17.19 23.96
N ARG A 67 -33.05 15.92 24.37
CA ARG A 67 -32.39 15.50 25.62
C ARG A 67 -30.95 15.08 25.33
N SER A 68 -29.98 15.69 26.01
CA SER A 68 -28.59 15.21 26.04
C SER A 68 -28.40 14.18 27.15
N THR A 69 -27.60 13.16 26.86
CA THR A 69 -27.16 12.07 27.74
C THR A 69 -25.76 12.31 28.33
N SER A 70 -25.02 13.27 27.79
CA SER A 70 -23.61 13.55 28.13
C SER A 70 -23.28 15.04 28.09
N SER A 71 -22.07 15.41 28.51
CA SER A 71 -21.49 16.76 28.32
C SER A 71 -21.10 17.04 26.86
N TYR A 72 -21.26 16.07 25.97
CA TYR A 72 -20.80 16.09 24.58
C TYR A 72 -21.97 16.24 23.58
N PRO A 73 -21.69 16.51 22.28
CA PRO A 73 -22.73 16.58 21.27
C PRO A 73 -23.58 15.28 21.19
N PRO A 74 -24.92 15.36 21.13
CA PRO A 74 -25.78 14.17 21.14
C PRO A 74 -25.48 13.17 20.02
N GLY A 75 -25.28 11.90 20.38
CA GLY A 75 -25.02 10.81 19.44
C GLY A 75 -23.54 10.53 19.16
N ILE A 76 -22.62 11.27 19.80
CA ILE A 76 -21.17 11.01 19.73
C ILE A 76 -20.78 9.66 20.35
N GLU A 77 -21.51 9.22 21.39
CA GLU A 77 -21.31 7.94 22.05
C GLU A 77 -21.61 6.77 21.11
N PHE A 78 -22.61 6.94 20.23
CA PHE A 78 -22.94 5.96 19.20
C PHE A 78 -22.03 6.08 17.96
N ALA A 79 -21.47 7.28 17.69
CA ALA A 79 -20.42 7.46 16.69
C ALA A 79 -19.15 6.67 17.07
N LEU A 80 -18.78 6.71 18.35
CA LEU A 80 -17.66 5.97 18.92
C LEU A 80 -17.91 4.46 18.86
N ALA A 81 -19.07 3.98 19.30
CA ALA A 81 -19.45 2.56 19.21
C ALA A 81 -19.41 2.01 17.77
N ALA A 82 -19.84 2.81 16.79
CA ALA A 82 -19.74 2.45 15.38
C ALA A 82 -18.28 2.40 14.89
N ALA A 83 -17.45 3.35 15.29
CA ALA A 83 -16.02 3.37 14.95
C ALA A 83 -15.26 2.19 15.58
N GLU A 84 -15.51 1.86 16.85
CA GLU A 84 -14.98 0.69 17.54
C GLU A 84 -15.34 -0.60 16.78
N SER A 85 -16.63 -0.75 16.41
CA SER A 85 -17.12 -1.89 15.62
C SER A 85 -16.44 -1.98 14.25
N GLN A 86 -16.22 -0.84 13.59
CA GLN A 86 -15.54 -0.76 12.29
C GLN A 86 -14.05 -1.09 12.37
N LEU A 87 -13.34 -0.69 13.42
CA LEU A 87 -11.94 -1.03 13.63
C LEU A 87 -11.75 -2.53 13.87
N MET A 88 -12.54 -3.12 14.78
CA MET A 88 -12.51 -4.57 15.04
C MET A 88 -12.88 -5.37 13.77
N SER A 89 -13.90 -4.93 13.04
CA SER A 89 -14.26 -5.53 11.73
C SER A 89 -13.13 -5.44 10.71
N ALA A 90 -12.48 -4.27 10.61
CA ALA A 90 -11.40 -4.04 9.66
C ALA A 90 -10.20 -4.96 9.95
N LEU A 91 -9.85 -5.12 11.22
CA LEU A 91 -8.79 -6.03 11.65
C LEU A 91 -9.11 -7.49 11.28
N ILE A 92 -10.32 -7.99 11.57
CA ILE A 92 -10.75 -9.35 11.16
C ILE A 92 -10.67 -9.50 9.63
N GLY A 93 -11.21 -8.55 8.86
CA GLY A 93 -11.20 -8.63 7.40
C GLY A 93 -9.80 -8.55 6.77
N VAL A 94 -8.84 -7.83 7.39
CA VAL A 94 -7.42 -7.80 6.99
C VAL A 94 -6.72 -9.14 7.28
N LEU A 95 -7.14 -9.86 8.32
CA LEU A 95 -6.62 -11.19 8.67
C LEU A 95 -7.26 -12.31 7.84
N SER A 96 -8.44 -12.08 7.25
CA SER A 96 -9.01 -13.00 6.28
C SER A 96 -8.14 -13.10 5.00
N GLU A 97 -8.03 -14.29 4.42
CA GLU A 97 -7.21 -14.53 3.22
C GLU A 97 -7.82 -13.97 1.91
N SER A 98 -8.83 -13.09 2.02
CA SER A 98 -9.58 -12.51 0.90
C SER A 98 -9.11 -11.09 0.56
N ILE A 99 -8.73 -10.87 -0.70
CA ILE A 99 -8.37 -9.54 -1.22
C ILE A 99 -9.57 -8.58 -1.16
N MET A 100 -10.79 -9.07 -1.40
CA MET A 100 -12.01 -8.25 -1.33
C MET A 100 -12.32 -7.79 0.09
N GLU A 101 -12.16 -8.67 1.09
CA GLU A 101 -12.38 -8.30 2.49
C GLU A 101 -11.28 -7.36 2.99
N ALA A 102 -10.03 -7.56 2.57
CA ALA A 102 -8.95 -6.60 2.85
C ALA A 102 -9.28 -5.20 2.29
N MET A 103 -9.84 -5.09 1.08
CA MET A 103 -10.29 -3.81 0.51
C MET A 103 -11.44 -3.17 1.31
N LYS A 104 -12.47 -3.94 1.68
CA LYS A 104 -13.55 -3.46 2.56
C LYS A 104 -13.02 -2.98 3.91
N SER A 105 -12.05 -3.68 4.49
CA SER A 105 -11.41 -3.29 5.73
C SER A 105 -10.68 -1.96 5.66
N PHE A 106 -9.96 -1.67 4.56
CA PHE A 106 -9.33 -0.35 4.37
C PHE A 106 -10.38 0.77 4.32
N TYR A 107 -11.53 0.54 3.71
CA TYR A 107 -12.65 1.48 3.71
C TYR A 107 -13.24 1.69 5.11
N LYS A 108 -13.54 0.62 5.86
CA LYS A 108 -14.00 0.69 7.26
C LYS A 108 -13.02 1.46 8.15
N MET A 109 -11.72 1.18 8.02
CA MET A 109 -10.66 1.86 8.78
C MET A 109 -10.60 3.37 8.50
N ARG A 110 -10.81 3.81 7.25
CA ARG A 110 -10.87 5.24 6.89
C ARG A 110 -12.08 5.94 7.51
N ASN A 111 -13.25 5.29 7.53
CA ASN A 111 -14.46 5.84 8.14
C ASN A 111 -14.34 5.95 9.66
N ALA A 112 -13.83 4.89 10.31
CA ALA A 112 -13.57 4.89 11.75
C ALA A 112 -12.59 6.00 12.16
N PHE A 113 -11.49 6.20 11.41
CA PHE A 113 -10.52 7.28 11.68
C PHE A 113 -11.17 8.67 11.63
N LYS A 114 -12.00 8.97 10.62
CA LYS A 114 -12.72 10.24 10.52
C LYS A 114 -13.70 10.46 11.67
N ALA A 115 -14.41 9.40 12.09
CA ALA A 115 -15.29 9.47 13.25
C ALA A 115 -14.50 9.77 14.53
N LEU A 116 -13.38 9.06 14.75
CA LEU A 116 -12.52 9.22 15.92
C LEU A 116 -11.79 10.56 15.97
N GLU A 117 -11.41 11.14 14.84
CA GLU A 117 -10.88 12.51 14.77
C GLU A 117 -11.92 13.53 15.27
N GLY A 118 -13.19 13.38 14.88
CA GLY A 118 -14.31 14.19 15.38
C GLY A 118 -14.61 13.98 16.86
N VAL A 119 -14.55 12.72 17.34
CA VAL A 119 -14.68 12.40 18.77
C VAL A 119 -13.56 13.05 19.57
N ASN A 120 -12.30 12.85 19.19
CA ASN A 120 -11.14 13.43 19.85
C ASN A 120 -11.18 14.97 19.84
N LYS A 121 -11.58 15.61 18.73
CA LYS A 121 -11.76 17.07 18.70
C LYS A 121 -12.77 17.54 19.75
N SER A 122 -13.89 16.83 19.88
CA SER A 122 -14.92 17.13 20.89
C SER A 122 -14.40 16.95 22.33
N ILE A 123 -13.60 15.90 22.58
CA ILE A 123 -12.91 15.68 23.86
C ILE A 123 -12.02 16.87 24.21
N GLN A 124 -11.16 17.31 23.28
CA GLN A 124 -10.24 18.44 23.50
C GLN A 124 -10.99 19.76 23.72
N GLU A 125 -12.07 20.04 22.99
CA GLU A 125 -12.89 21.24 23.18
C GLU A 125 -13.58 21.27 24.55
N ILE A 126 -14.09 20.14 25.05
CA ILE A 126 -14.70 20.05 26.38
C ILE A 126 -13.63 20.13 27.49
N LYS A 127 -12.48 19.48 27.32
CA LYS A 127 -11.35 19.60 28.27
C LYS A 127 -10.86 21.05 28.39
N ALA A 128 -10.69 21.75 27.28
CA ALA A 128 -10.34 23.17 27.27
C ALA A 128 -11.39 24.04 27.99
N LYS A 129 -12.69 23.78 27.79
CA LYS A 129 -13.78 24.48 28.52
C LYS A 129 -13.76 24.17 30.02
N ARG A 130 -13.50 22.93 30.44
CA ARG A 130 -13.36 22.56 31.87
C ARG A 130 -12.16 23.26 32.51
N LEU A 131 -11.01 23.32 31.82
CA LEU A 131 -9.82 24.04 32.27
C LEU A 131 -10.06 25.56 32.41
N LEU A 132 -10.72 26.19 31.44
CA LEU A 132 -11.09 27.61 31.50
C LEU A 132 -12.11 27.91 32.62
N ALA A 133 -13.05 27.00 32.87
CA ALA A 133 -13.98 27.13 33.99
C ALA A 133 -13.23 27.05 35.34
N ALA A 134 -12.31 26.10 35.48
CA ALA A 134 -11.48 25.94 36.69
C ALA A 134 -10.59 27.17 36.95
N SER A 135 -9.95 27.74 35.91
CA SER A 135 -9.15 28.97 36.07
C SER A 135 -10.00 30.19 36.40
N THR A 136 -11.23 30.27 35.90
CA THR A 136 -12.17 31.38 36.21
C THR A 136 -12.67 31.33 37.66
N VAL A 137 -12.88 30.12 38.21
CA VAL A 137 -13.23 29.94 39.63
C VAL A 137 -12.03 30.20 40.55
N GLY A 138 -10.81 29.96 40.09
CA GLY A 138 -9.58 30.22 40.86
C GLY A 138 -9.22 31.71 41.06
N SER A 139 -9.80 32.63 40.29
CA SER A 139 -9.48 34.07 40.37
C SER A 139 -10.37 34.89 41.31
N SER A 140 -11.31 34.28 42.05
CA SER A 140 -12.17 35.00 43.01
C SER A 140 -11.57 35.06 44.43
N VAL A 141 -10.29 35.42 44.55
CA VAL A 141 -9.67 35.80 45.83
C VAL A 141 -9.05 37.20 45.67
N THR A 142 -9.53 38.13 46.48
CA THR A 142 -9.22 39.56 46.46
C THR A 142 -7.82 39.89 46.97
N VAL A 143 -7.09 40.76 46.26
CA VAL A 143 -6.08 41.66 46.85
C VAL A 143 -6.19 43.04 46.20
N GLU A 144 -6.00 44.08 47.02
CA GLU A 144 -6.24 45.49 46.69
C GLU A 144 -5.12 46.14 45.85
N THR A 145 -5.45 47.34 45.36
CA THR A 145 -4.63 48.26 44.54
C THR A 145 -3.28 48.67 45.14
N THR A 146 -2.25 48.82 44.30
CA THR A 146 -1.62 50.13 43.94
C THR A 146 -0.38 49.98 43.02
N GLY A 147 -0.03 51.00 42.22
CA GLY A 147 1.39 51.24 41.84
C GLY A 147 1.88 51.08 40.39
N THR A 148 1.44 51.97 39.47
CA THR A 148 2.27 52.69 38.44
C THR A 148 3.35 52.03 37.54
N ALA A 149 3.22 52.34 36.23
CA ALA A 149 4.25 52.82 35.26
C ALA A 149 4.88 51.89 34.18
N ALA A 150 4.37 52.07 32.94
CA ALA A 150 5.05 52.29 31.64
C ALA A 150 6.37 51.56 31.22
N GLY A 151 6.42 51.03 29.97
CA GLY A 151 7.69 50.58 29.37
C GLY A 151 7.67 49.81 28.02
N SER A 152 7.21 50.45 26.95
CA SER A 152 7.46 50.17 25.50
C SER A 152 8.57 49.17 25.02
N LEU A 153 8.19 48.32 24.04
CA LEU A 153 8.95 47.76 22.89
C LEU A 153 10.10 46.73 23.09
N GLY A 154 10.13 45.74 22.16
CA GLY A 154 11.25 44.84 21.88
C GLY A 154 10.88 43.36 22.01
N GLY A 155 11.17 42.52 21.01
CA GLY A 155 10.88 41.09 21.06
C GLY A 155 12.02 40.24 20.55
N GLU A 156 12.10 38.99 21.03
CA GLU A 156 12.64 37.82 20.31
C GLU A 156 12.31 36.52 21.06
N GLU A 157 12.57 35.37 20.42
CA GLU A 157 12.21 34.03 20.92
C GLU A 157 13.03 33.61 22.18
N ARG A 158 12.39 32.89 23.13
CA ARG A 158 12.80 31.55 23.61
C ARG A 158 12.08 31.08 24.89
N GLY A 159 11.88 29.77 24.97
CA GLY A 159 12.14 28.99 26.18
C GLY A 159 11.04 28.90 27.24
N LEU A 160 10.37 27.74 27.30
CA LEU A 160 9.62 27.29 28.48
C LEU A 160 9.91 25.80 28.74
N LEU A 161 11.14 25.55 29.19
CA LEU A 161 11.46 24.46 30.12
C LEU A 161 11.77 25.13 31.45
N ALA A 162 11.02 24.82 32.49
CA ALA A 162 11.30 25.25 33.86
C ALA A 162 10.82 24.16 34.83
N ILE A 163 11.76 23.33 35.26
CA ILE A 163 11.64 22.50 36.47
C ILE A 163 11.93 23.41 37.68
N PRO A 164 11.19 23.29 38.78
CA PRO A 164 11.70 23.63 40.10
C PRO A 164 11.86 22.36 40.94
N ASP A 165 13.11 22.04 41.27
CA ASP A 165 13.44 20.94 42.17
C ASP A 165 13.48 21.38 43.64
N ALA A 166 13.46 20.41 44.56
CA ALA A 166 13.10 20.62 45.97
C ALA A 166 14.10 21.43 46.81
N HIS A 167 13.62 22.08 47.89
CA HIS A 167 14.11 21.85 49.26
C HIS A 167 13.26 22.51 50.37
N GLY A 168 12.97 21.74 51.43
CA GLY A 168 12.83 22.26 52.80
C GLY A 168 11.42 22.40 53.40
N GLY A 169 11.04 21.47 54.30
CA GLY A 169 10.24 21.82 55.48
C GLY A 169 8.88 21.15 55.70
N SER A 170 8.89 20.02 56.44
CA SER A 170 7.88 19.57 57.41
C SER A 170 6.39 19.32 57.02
N SER A 171 5.93 18.14 57.46
CA SER A 171 4.58 17.79 57.94
C SER A 171 3.36 17.74 56.99
N SER A 172 2.88 16.50 56.85
CA SER A 172 1.48 16.02 56.83
C SER A 172 0.53 16.31 55.65
N THR A 173 -0.07 15.20 55.19
CA THR A 173 -1.43 15.04 54.60
C THR A 173 -1.75 15.75 53.28
N ALA A 174 -1.60 15.01 52.17
CA ALA A 174 -2.57 14.97 51.05
C ALA A 174 -2.25 13.82 50.06
N GLU A 175 -2.50 12.57 50.45
CA GLU A 175 -2.73 11.52 49.44
C GLU A 175 -4.14 11.69 48.87
N GLY A 176 -4.24 11.83 47.55
CA GLY A 176 -5.51 12.12 46.90
C GLY A 176 -5.34 12.73 45.51
N LYS A 177 -4.82 11.94 44.56
CA LYS A 177 -5.06 12.26 43.14
C LYS A 177 -6.55 12.00 42.91
N ALA A 178 -7.33 13.08 42.82
CA ALA A 178 -8.74 12.99 42.49
C ALA A 178 -8.91 12.15 41.21
N GLU A 179 -9.83 11.17 41.27
CA GLU A 179 -10.33 10.56 40.05
C GLU A 179 -10.89 11.67 39.14
N PRO A 180 -10.74 11.57 37.81
CA PRO A 180 -11.37 12.54 36.92
C PRO A 180 -12.89 12.52 37.12
N GLU A 181 -13.43 13.58 37.73
CA GLU A 181 -14.88 13.72 37.98
C GLU A 181 -15.66 13.82 36.66
N PHE A 182 -16.13 12.68 36.16
CA PHE A 182 -17.09 12.62 35.06
C PHE A 182 -18.49 12.90 35.58
N LYS A 183 -19.26 13.68 34.82
CA LYS A 183 -20.66 13.98 35.19
C LYS A 183 -21.59 12.77 35.08
N ASN A 184 -21.18 11.73 34.35
CA ASN A 184 -21.92 10.50 34.08
C ASN A 184 -21.00 9.47 33.40
N ALA A 185 -21.42 8.21 33.35
CA ALA A 185 -20.65 7.12 32.73
C ALA A 185 -20.53 7.20 31.18
N VAL A 186 -21.36 8.00 30.50
CA VAL A 186 -21.26 8.22 29.05
C VAL A 186 -20.10 9.16 28.72
N ASP A 187 -19.89 10.21 29.53
CA ASP A 187 -18.69 11.07 29.45
C ASP A 187 -17.41 10.21 29.62
N GLU A 188 -17.40 9.30 30.61
CA GLU A 188 -16.27 8.38 30.85
C GLU A 188 -16.04 7.42 29.66
N TYR A 189 -17.10 6.84 29.10
CA TYR A 189 -17.02 5.99 27.90
C TYR A 189 -16.46 6.76 26.69
N ILE A 190 -16.95 7.98 26.44
CA ILE A 190 -16.49 8.84 25.34
C ILE A 190 -15.00 9.18 25.50
N GLU A 191 -14.59 9.64 26.68
CA GLU A 191 -13.20 10.05 26.90
C GLU A 191 -12.24 8.85 26.87
N SER A 192 -12.58 7.73 27.51
CA SER A 192 -11.70 6.55 27.52
C SER A 192 -11.63 5.83 26.16
N GLY A 193 -12.76 5.62 25.49
CA GLY A 193 -12.84 4.91 24.20
C GLY A 193 -12.33 5.76 23.05
N GLY A 194 -12.68 7.05 23.02
CA GLY A 194 -12.16 8.01 22.06
C GLY A 194 -10.64 8.12 22.12
N ASN A 195 -10.08 8.27 23.33
CA ASN A 195 -8.63 8.30 23.51
C ASN A 195 -7.95 6.95 23.23
N LEU A 196 -8.57 5.82 23.60
CA LEU A 196 -8.07 4.48 23.26
C LEU A 196 -7.96 4.36 21.73
N CYS A 197 -9.08 4.41 21.01
CA CYS A 197 -9.09 4.08 19.59
C CYS A 197 -8.33 5.10 18.74
N TYR A 198 -8.44 6.39 19.04
CA TYR A 198 -7.68 7.42 18.34
C TYR A 198 -6.18 7.34 18.67
N GLY A 199 -5.83 7.12 19.94
CA GLY A 199 -4.44 6.97 20.39
C GLY A 199 -3.76 5.73 19.78
N THR A 200 -4.46 4.60 19.76
CA THR A 200 -4.04 3.36 19.08
C THR A 200 -3.79 3.57 17.59
N LEU A 201 -4.70 4.26 16.88
CA LEU A 201 -4.52 4.56 15.46
C LEU A 201 -3.30 5.47 15.23
N LEU A 202 -3.18 6.57 15.96
CA LEU A 202 -2.04 7.49 15.85
C LEU A 202 -0.71 6.80 16.15
N LEU A 203 -0.67 5.92 17.16
CA LEU A 203 0.49 5.11 17.51
C LEU A 203 0.87 4.15 16.38
N PHE A 204 -0.06 3.32 15.91
CA PHE A 204 0.23 2.36 14.84
C PHE A 204 0.59 3.04 13.51
N ILE A 205 -0.10 4.12 13.12
CA ILE A 205 0.26 4.88 11.90
C ILE A 205 1.62 5.56 12.09
N GLY A 206 1.94 6.05 13.30
CA GLY A 206 3.24 6.64 13.64
C GLY A 206 4.40 5.62 13.70
N MET A 207 4.10 4.33 13.88
CA MET A 207 5.06 3.23 13.77
C MET A 207 5.29 2.77 12.32
N ILE A 208 4.45 3.17 11.36
CA ILE A 208 4.59 2.73 9.98
C ILE A 208 5.74 3.48 9.29
N PRO A 209 6.70 2.75 8.69
CA PRO A 209 7.87 3.35 8.05
C PRO A 209 7.58 4.53 7.13
N PRO A 210 8.30 5.67 7.21
CA PRO A 210 8.15 6.83 6.31
C PRO A 210 7.98 6.54 4.81
N ALA A 211 8.60 5.49 4.27
CA ALA A 211 8.40 5.04 2.89
C ALA A 211 6.97 4.52 2.61
N MET A 212 6.33 3.89 3.61
CA MET A 212 4.94 3.44 3.60
C MET A 212 3.97 4.47 4.21
N SER A 213 4.43 5.37 5.08
CA SER A 213 3.60 6.46 5.63
C SER A 213 3.01 7.33 4.53
N ARG A 214 3.72 7.51 3.40
CA ARG A 214 3.20 8.20 2.20
C ARG A 214 1.94 7.55 1.64
N LEU A 215 1.84 6.23 1.68
CA LEU A 215 0.65 5.50 1.22
C LEU A 215 -0.58 5.83 2.10
N LEU A 216 -0.34 6.07 3.39
CA LEU A 216 -1.38 6.38 4.38
C LEU A 216 -1.68 7.88 4.44
N SER A 217 -0.69 8.76 4.30
CA SER A 217 -0.91 10.21 4.21
C SER A 217 -1.66 10.59 2.93
N ILE A 218 -1.43 9.88 1.82
CA ILE A 218 -2.26 9.97 0.59
C ILE A 218 -3.73 9.63 0.88
N LEU A 219 -4.03 8.77 1.87
CA LEU A 219 -5.41 8.44 2.28
C LEU A 219 -5.99 9.38 3.35
N GLY A 220 -5.19 10.34 3.85
CA GLY A 220 -5.53 11.32 4.88
C GLY A 220 -5.01 10.99 6.29
N PHE A 221 -4.35 9.84 6.48
CA PHE A 221 -3.87 9.39 7.78
C PHE A 221 -2.52 10.03 8.13
N HIS A 222 -2.47 10.73 9.26
CA HIS A 222 -1.23 11.27 9.82
C HIS A 222 -0.96 10.59 11.16
N GLY A 223 0.16 9.86 11.25
CA GLY A 223 0.60 9.23 12.49
C GLY A 223 1.31 10.24 13.37
N ASP A 224 0.93 10.29 14.65
CA ASP A 224 1.65 11.06 15.67
C ASP A 224 1.85 10.15 16.87
N ARG A 225 3.03 9.57 16.97
CA ARG A 225 3.39 8.60 18.02
C ARG A 225 3.32 9.22 19.41
N LYS A 226 3.70 10.49 19.55
CA LYS A 226 3.72 11.17 20.86
C LYS A 226 2.30 11.40 21.34
N LYS A 227 1.48 12.01 20.49
CA LYS A 227 0.05 12.23 20.76
C LYS A 227 -0.73 10.93 20.93
N GLY A 228 -0.37 9.89 20.18
CA GLY A 228 -0.93 8.54 20.32
C GLY A 228 -0.69 7.96 21.71
N LEU A 229 0.55 8.04 22.21
CA LEU A 229 0.90 7.64 23.57
C LEU A 229 0.26 8.54 24.63
N GLU A 230 0.18 9.86 24.42
CA GLU A 230 -0.50 10.79 25.32
C GLU A 230 -1.99 10.40 25.51
N CYS A 231 -2.74 10.22 24.42
CA CYS A 231 -4.13 9.72 24.45
C CYS A 231 -4.25 8.36 25.16
N LEU A 232 -3.38 7.40 24.82
CA LEU A 232 -3.39 6.07 25.46
C LEU A 232 -3.14 6.17 26.97
N TRP A 233 -2.20 7.02 27.42
CA TRP A 233 -1.93 7.24 28.84
C TRP A 233 -3.11 7.90 29.57
N GLU A 234 -3.84 8.83 28.92
CA GLU A 234 -5.07 9.38 29.48
C GLU A 234 -6.13 8.28 29.68
N SER A 235 -6.39 7.46 28.66
CA SER A 235 -7.35 6.34 28.75
C SER A 235 -6.94 5.32 29.80
N ALA A 236 -5.66 4.94 29.84
CA ALA A 236 -5.11 3.94 30.76
C ALA A 236 -5.27 4.33 32.24
N ASN A 237 -5.29 5.62 32.58
CA ASN A 237 -5.51 6.10 33.94
C ASN A 237 -6.99 6.04 34.39
N MET A 238 -7.95 5.82 33.48
CA MET A 238 -9.38 5.76 33.80
C MET A 238 -9.83 4.38 34.35
N MET A 239 -8.92 3.38 34.39
CA MET A 239 -9.10 2.07 35.03
C MET A 239 -10.25 1.16 34.53
N ASN A 240 -11.09 1.62 33.60
CA ASN A 240 -12.19 0.86 33.01
C ASN A 240 -11.72 -0.15 31.93
N SER A 241 -12.65 -0.72 31.14
CA SER A 241 -12.33 -1.69 30.08
C SER A 241 -11.45 -1.11 28.97
N HIS A 242 -11.70 0.14 28.57
CA HIS A 242 -10.87 0.84 27.58
C HIS A 242 -9.51 1.20 28.15
N GLY A 243 -9.45 1.65 29.40
CA GLY A 243 -8.19 1.91 30.10
C GLY A 243 -7.33 0.65 30.21
N ALA A 244 -7.94 -0.51 30.50
CA ALA A 244 -7.25 -1.80 30.53
C ALA A 244 -6.67 -2.18 29.15
N LEU A 245 -7.40 -1.94 28.07
CA LEU A 245 -6.88 -2.15 26.71
C LEU A 245 -5.76 -1.15 26.35
N ALA A 246 -5.91 0.12 26.72
CA ALA A 246 -4.89 1.15 26.50
C ALA A 246 -3.59 0.82 27.27
N ALA A 247 -3.71 0.36 28.51
CA ALA A 247 -2.59 -0.07 29.34
C ALA A 247 -1.87 -1.29 28.74
N LEU A 248 -2.60 -2.30 28.25
CA LEU A 248 -1.98 -3.42 27.51
C LEU A 248 -1.24 -2.94 26.27
N ILE A 249 -1.84 -2.05 25.47
CA ILE A 249 -1.19 -1.50 24.26
C ILE A 249 0.09 -0.73 24.61
N ILE A 250 0.07 0.06 25.69
CA ILE A 250 1.26 0.77 26.21
C ILE A 250 2.37 -0.20 26.61
N LEU A 251 2.06 -1.20 27.45
CA LEU A 251 3.04 -2.16 27.95
C LEU A 251 3.64 -2.98 26.80
N VAL A 252 2.79 -3.49 25.91
CA VAL A 252 3.19 -4.21 24.69
C VAL A 252 4.07 -3.35 23.78
N TYR A 253 3.71 -2.08 23.55
CA TYR A 253 4.49 -1.17 22.72
C TYR A 253 5.89 -0.93 23.30
N TYR A 254 5.99 -0.66 24.61
CA TYR A 254 7.28 -0.48 25.26
C TYR A 254 8.08 -1.79 25.35
N GLN A 255 7.43 -2.94 25.50
CA GLN A 255 8.08 -4.24 25.41
C GLN A 255 8.61 -4.54 24.00
N MET A 256 7.89 -4.15 22.94
CA MET A 256 8.36 -4.26 21.55
C MET A 256 9.61 -3.41 21.30
N LEU A 257 9.68 -2.20 21.88
CA LEU A 257 10.86 -1.35 21.80
C LEU A 257 12.12 -1.97 22.42
N GLN A 258 12.01 -2.95 23.32
CA GLN A 258 13.15 -3.62 23.93
C GLN A 258 13.72 -4.79 23.10
N PHE A 259 12.99 -5.24 22.09
CA PHE A 259 13.59 -6.10 21.06
C PHE A 259 14.53 -5.28 20.14
N CYS A 260 14.57 -3.95 20.26
CA CYS A 260 15.52 -3.07 19.59
C CYS A 260 16.82 -2.92 20.38
N ASP A 261 17.94 -3.33 19.80
CA ASP A 261 19.28 -2.98 20.32
C ASP A 261 19.59 -1.46 20.21
N ILE A 262 18.99 -0.75 19.24
CA ILE A 262 19.22 0.68 18.97
C ILE A 262 17.96 1.49 19.30
N VAL A 263 17.78 1.83 20.58
CA VAL A 263 16.64 2.58 21.12
C VAL A 263 17.08 3.62 22.14
N GLU A 264 16.51 4.83 22.07
CA GLU A 264 16.64 5.86 23.11
C GLU A 264 16.04 5.35 24.42
N THR A 265 16.87 5.30 25.46
CA THR A 265 16.49 4.78 26.78
C THR A 265 16.10 5.88 27.76
N ASP A 266 16.46 7.13 27.47
CA ASP A 266 16.16 8.30 28.31
C ASP A 266 14.66 8.71 28.21
N PRO A 267 13.90 8.63 29.32
CA PRO A 267 12.49 9.02 29.35
C PRO A 267 12.24 10.48 28.93
N GLU A 268 13.17 11.41 29.22
CA GLU A 268 13.05 12.83 28.83
C GLU A 268 13.16 13.01 27.31
N LYS A 269 13.78 12.05 26.61
CA LYS A 269 13.94 12.02 25.15
C LYS A 269 12.95 11.09 24.45
N ASN A 270 11.83 10.75 25.10
CA ASN A 270 10.79 9.80 24.67
C ASN A 270 11.17 8.30 24.78
N GLY A 271 12.17 7.97 25.59
CA GLY A 271 12.46 6.59 26.01
C GLY A 271 11.36 5.99 26.89
N MET A 272 11.52 4.73 27.30
CA MET A 272 10.52 4.01 28.09
C MET A 272 10.43 4.55 29.54
N PRO A 273 9.26 5.04 30.00
CA PRO A 273 9.08 5.50 31.37
C PRO A 273 8.85 4.30 32.31
N ARG A 274 9.91 3.56 32.65
CA ARG A 274 9.87 2.27 33.38
C ARG A 274 9.00 2.30 34.63
N GLU A 275 9.30 3.20 35.57
CA GLU A 275 8.57 3.35 36.84
C GLU A 275 7.06 3.60 36.62
N LYS A 276 6.70 4.35 35.57
CA LYS A 276 5.30 4.63 35.21
C LYS A 276 4.62 3.38 34.66
N CYS A 277 5.33 2.55 33.89
CA CYS A 277 4.84 1.29 33.35
C CYS A 277 4.67 0.24 34.46
N GLU A 278 5.63 0.14 35.39
CA GLU A 278 5.56 -0.69 36.59
C GLU A 278 4.32 -0.33 37.43
N LYS A 279 4.17 0.96 37.79
CA LYS A 279 3.01 1.46 38.57
C LYS A 279 1.67 1.17 37.86
N LEU A 280 1.61 1.34 36.55
CA LEU A 280 0.42 1.01 35.74
C LEU A 280 0.09 -0.49 35.81
N LEU A 281 1.10 -1.34 35.59
CA LEU A 281 0.93 -2.79 35.62
C LEU A 281 0.52 -3.28 37.01
N PHE A 282 1.11 -2.77 38.09
CA PHE A 282 0.72 -3.14 39.45
C PHE A 282 -0.75 -2.76 39.75
N ALA A 283 -1.21 -1.58 39.34
CA ALA A 283 -2.61 -1.18 39.52
C ALA A 283 -3.59 -2.10 38.76
N TYR A 284 -3.25 -2.50 37.53
CA TYR A 284 -4.08 -3.45 36.78
C TYR A 284 -3.97 -4.90 37.26
N ARG A 285 -2.83 -5.31 37.84
CA ARG A 285 -2.66 -6.60 38.53
C ARG A 285 -3.53 -6.68 39.79
N ASP A 286 -3.63 -5.60 40.56
CA ASP A 286 -4.48 -5.51 41.74
C ASP A 286 -5.97 -5.57 41.37
N ARG A 287 -6.39 -4.78 40.36
CA ARG A 287 -7.78 -4.76 39.87
C ARG A 287 -8.23 -6.05 39.19
N TYR A 288 -7.33 -6.79 38.53
CA TYR A 288 -7.62 -8.02 37.79
C TYR A 288 -6.64 -9.16 38.18
N PRO A 289 -6.69 -9.66 39.43
CA PRO A 289 -5.65 -10.52 40.00
C PRO A 289 -5.57 -11.91 39.36
N ASN A 290 -6.66 -12.37 38.73
CA ASN A 290 -6.74 -13.67 38.06
C ASN A 290 -6.44 -13.59 36.56
N SER A 291 -6.11 -12.42 36.00
CA SER A 291 -5.90 -12.28 34.56
C SER A 291 -4.51 -12.78 34.12
N PRO A 292 -4.44 -13.79 33.24
CA PRO A 292 -3.17 -14.26 32.70
C PRO A 292 -2.45 -13.23 31.82
N LEU A 293 -3.16 -12.24 31.23
CA LEU A 293 -2.53 -11.17 30.43
C LEU A 293 -1.64 -10.27 31.28
N TRP A 294 -2.09 -9.86 32.47
CA TRP A 294 -1.27 -9.03 33.35
C TRP A 294 -0.11 -9.84 33.97
N VAL A 295 -0.32 -11.14 34.22
CA VAL A 295 0.75 -12.04 34.65
C VAL A 295 1.82 -12.20 33.55
N LEU A 296 1.41 -12.32 32.28
CA LEU A 296 2.33 -12.35 31.14
C LEU A 296 3.16 -11.06 31.04
N GLU A 297 2.53 -9.89 31.13
CA GLU A 297 3.26 -8.62 31.09
C GLU A 297 4.19 -8.44 32.32
N GLN A 298 3.82 -8.98 33.49
CA GLN A 298 4.72 -9.02 34.66
C GLN A 298 5.90 -9.96 34.46
N ALA A 299 5.68 -11.15 33.89
CA ALA A 299 6.74 -12.09 33.56
C ALA A 299 7.71 -11.49 32.54
N ARG A 300 7.18 -10.87 31.48
CA ARG A 300 7.95 -10.09 30.50
C ARG A 300 8.80 -9.02 31.17
N MET A 301 8.21 -8.22 32.06
CA MET A 301 8.93 -7.20 32.85
C MET A 301 10.09 -7.79 33.65
N CYS A 302 9.93 -8.95 34.29
CA CYS A 302 11.03 -9.65 34.97
C CYS A 302 12.14 -10.12 34.02
N THR A 303 11.84 -10.49 32.76
CA THR A 303 12.91 -10.79 31.78
C THR A 303 13.75 -9.56 31.41
N GLN A 304 13.18 -8.35 31.51
CA GLN A 304 13.90 -7.09 31.25
C GLN A 304 14.93 -6.79 32.34
N THR A 305 14.60 -7.14 33.60
CA THR A 305 15.50 -7.01 34.76
C THR A 305 16.44 -8.20 34.91
N LYS A 306 16.43 -9.13 33.95
CA LYS A 306 17.19 -10.41 33.94
C LYS A 306 16.80 -11.38 35.06
N GLU A 307 15.60 -11.23 35.63
CA GLU A 307 14.98 -12.15 36.59
C GLU A 307 14.16 -13.24 35.86
N VAL A 308 14.81 -14.02 34.98
CA VAL A 308 14.12 -14.94 34.06
C VAL A 308 13.47 -16.13 34.77
N GLU A 309 14.05 -16.59 35.87
CA GLU A 309 13.52 -17.69 36.70
C GLU A 309 12.19 -17.28 37.36
N LYS A 310 12.10 -16.04 37.85
CA LYS A 310 10.88 -15.43 38.40
C LYS A 310 9.82 -15.21 37.32
N ALA A 311 10.23 -14.87 36.09
CA ALA A 311 9.33 -14.83 34.94
C ALA A 311 8.74 -16.21 34.63
N ILE A 312 9.51 -17.29 34.76
CA ILE A 312 9.02 -18.67 34.59
C ILE A 312 8.05 -19.04 35.71
N GLU A 313 8.35 -18.74 36.98
CA GLU A 313 7.46 -18.98 38.12
C GLU A 313 6.11 -18.28 37.95
N LEU A 314 6.11 -17.01 37.52
CA LEU A 314 4.88 -16.27 37.21
C LEU A 314 4.04 -16.93 36.12
N LEU A 315 4.67 -17.55 35.11
CA LEU A 315 4.00 -18.26 34.02
C LEU A 315 3.57 -19.70 34.39
N GLU A 316 3.78 -20.15 35.64
CA GLU A 316 3.21 -21.39 36.17
C GLU A 316 1.82 -21.14 36.76
N PHE A 317 0.83 -20.97 35.89
CA PHE A 317 -0.54 -20.66 36.30
C PHE A 317 -1.15 -21.72 37.22
N ARG A 318 -1.59 -21.29 38.41
CA ARG A 318 -2.38 -22.13 39.35
C ARG A 318 -3.74 -22.56 38.79
N ARG A 319 -4.31 -21.76 37.88
CA ARG A 319 -5.52 -22.05 37.10
C ARG A 319 -5.18 -21.81 35.64
N LYS A 320 -5.40 -22.80 34.76
CA LYS A 320 -5.21 -22.62 33.32
C LYS A 320 -6.06 -21.46 32.78
N PRO A 321 -5.55 -20.64 31.83
CA PRO A 321 -6.36 -19.65 31.13
C PRO A 321 -7.59 -20.29 30.49
N GLN A 322 -8.73 -19.58 30.48
CA GLN A 322 -9.93 -20.01 29.74
C GLN A 322 -9.71 -19.88 28.23
N MET A 323 -9.06 -18.80 27.80
CA MET A 323 -8.65 -18.61 26.41
C MET A 323 -7.39 -19.42 26.10
N LYS A 324 -7.54 -20.51 25.32
CA LYS A 324 -6.43 -21.29 24.72
C LYS A 324 -5.38 -20.42 24.05
N GLN A 325 -5.81 -19.31 23.48
CA GLN A 325 -4.98 -18.36 22.75
C GLN A 325 -4.04 -17.58 23.69
N ILE A 326 -4.51 -17.23 24.89
CA ILE A 326 -3.69 -16.63 25.94
C ILE A 326 -2.78 -17.70 26.57
N GLU A 327 -3.28 -18.93 26.77
CA GLU A 327 -2.43 -20.08 27.16
C GLU A 327 -1.26 -20.25 26.18
N ALA A 328 -1.52 -20.23 24.87
CA ALA A 328 -0.49 -20.36 23.84
C ALA A 328 0.59 -19.26 23.90
N ILE A 329 0.22 -17.98 24.08
CA ILE A 329 1.19 -16.88 24.19
C ILE A 329 2.05 -17.04 25.46
N CYS A 330 1.43 -17.42 26.58
CA CYS A 330 2.13 -17.57 27.85
C CYS A 330 3.06 -18.80 27.87
N VAL A 331 2.62 -19.92 27.26
CA VAL A 331 3.45 -21.11 27.05
C VAL A 331 4.62 -20.80 26.10
N PHE A 332 4.42 -19.95 25.08
CA PHE A 332 5.50 -19.52 24.20
C PHE A 332 6.54 -18.64 24.90
N GLU A 333 6.12 -17.66 25.71
CA GLU A 333 7.03 -16.84 26.52
C GLU A 333 7.81 -17.71 27.53
N LYS A 334 7.15 -18.71 28.14
CA LYS A 334 7.78 -19.70 29.01
C LYS A 334 8.79 -20.59 28.27
N ALA A 335 8.49 -21.01 27.03
CA ALA A 335 9.41 -21.78 26.20
C ALA A 335 10.66 -20.97 25.81
N LEU A 336 10.49 -19.70 25.42
CA LEU A 336 11.60 -18.77 25.17
C LEU A 336 12.46 -18.57 26.44
N ASN A 337 11.83 -18.43 27.61
CA ASN A 337 12.56 -18.28 28.86
C ASN A 337 13.36 -19.54 29.22
N PHE A 338 12.79 -20.74 29.11
CA PHE A 338 13.55 -21.99 29.31
C PHE A 338 14.71 -22.14 28.32
N MET A 339 14.53 -21.71 27.06
CA MET A 339 15.60 -21.69 26.07
C MET A 339 16.73 -20.71 26.49
N CYS A 340 16.39 -19.52 26.99
CA CYS A 340 17.37 -18.52 27.41
C CYS A 340 18.08 -18.84 28.73
N ILE A 341 17.53 -19.73 29.57
CA ILE A 341 18.21 -20.23 30.78
C ILE A 341 18.83 -21.63 30.60
N HIS A 342 19.00 -22.08 29.35
CA HIS A 342 19.61 -23.37 29.01
C HIS A 342 18.91 -24.61 29.61
N HIS A 343 17.62 -24.50 29.96
CA HIS A 343 16.78 -25.59 30.43
C HIS A 343 16.23 -26.41 29.26
N TYR A 344 17.13 -26.96 28.44
CA TYR A 344 16.84 -27.53 27.11
C TYR A 344 15.69 -28.54 27.07
N GLU A 345 15.62 -29.49 28.01
CA GLU A 345 14.56 -30.51 28.00
C GLU A 345 13.18 -29.88 28.26
N LYS A 346 13.08 -28.97 29.23
CA LYS A 346 11.84 -28.23 29.51
C LYS A 346 11.48 -27.30 28.35
N ALA A 347 12.47 -26.65 27.73
CA ALA A 347 12.26 -25.84 26.53
C ALA A 347 11.66 -26.69 25.40
N ALA A 348 12.27 -27.84 25.06
CA ALA A 348 11.79 -28.74 24.02
C ALA A 348 10.36 -29.22 24.28
N GLN A 349 10.07 -29.71 25.49
CA GLN A 349 8.71 -30.14 25.88
C GLN A 349 7.69 -28.99 25.76
N THR A 350 8.05 -27.78 26.19
CA THR A 350 7.16 -26.60 26.13
C THR A 350 6.94 -26.12 24.69
N PHE A 351 7.96 -26.16 23.82
CA PHE A 351 7.78 -25.88 22.38
C PHE A 351 6.91 -26.92 21.67
N LEU A 352 7.03 -28.20 22.03
CA LEU A 352 6.16 -29.24 21.47
C LEU A 352 4.71 -29.10 21.93
N GLN A 353 4.46 -28.69 23.18
CA GLN A 353 3.12 -28.37 23.67
C GLN A 353 2.41 -27.28 22.83
N LEU A 354 3.15 -26.35 22.24
CA LEU A 354 2.56 -25.28 21.43
C LEU A 354 1.88 -25.78 20.15
N ILE A 355 2.28 -26.95 19.63
CA ILE A 355 1.70 -27.57 18.43
C ILE A 355 0.23 -27.94 18.66
N ASP A 356 -0.13 -28.31 19.89
CA ASP A 356 -1.52 -28.63 20.28
C ASP A 356 -2.33 -27.38 20.68
N LEU A 357 -1.65 -26.28 21.04
CA LEU A 357 -2.26 -25.04 21.51
C LEU A 357 -2.50 -24.01 20.39
N ASN A 358 -1.66 -23.99 19.37
CA ASN A 358 -1.77 -23.08 18.24
C ASN A 358 -1.09 -23.66 16.99
N SER A 359 -1.37 -23.06 15.83
CA SER A 359 -0.87 -23.56 14.53
C SER A 359 0.21 -22.68 13.89
N TRP A 360 0.92 -21.82 14.63
CA TRP A 360 1.75 -20.73 14.07
C TRP A 360 2.80 -21.22 13.06
N SER A 361 3.72 -22.08 13.51
CA SER A 361 4.68 -22.78 12.65
C SER A 361 5.21 -24.04 13.36
N ASP A 362 4.52 -25.16 13.16
CA ASP A 362 4.92 -26.45 13.74
C ASP A 362 6.36 -26.83 13.32
N ALA A 363 6.75 -26.51 12.08
CA ALA A 363 8.08 -26.76 11.55
C ALA A 363 9.17 -26.04 12.36
N MET A 364 8.91 -24.80 12.77
CA MET A 364 9.80 -24.05 13.66
C MET A 364 9.81 -24.62 15.09
N TYR A 365 8.65 -24.98 15.65
CA TYR A 365 8.57 -25.61 16.98
C TYR A 365 9.35 -26.94 17.03
N TYR A 366 9.23 -27.78 16.01
CA TYR A 366 10.02 -29.00 15.86
C TYR A 366 11.53 -28.70 15.73
N TYR A 367 11.92 -27.69 14.96
CA TYR A 367 13.33 -27.32 14.79
C TYR A 367 13.97 -26.83 16.10
N ILE A 368 13.29 -25.97 16.88
CA ILE A 368 13.80 -25.49 18.17
C ILE A 368 13.86 -26.64 19.18
N ALA A 369 12.82 -27.48 19.26
CA ALA A 369 12.82 -28.63 20.15
C ALA A 369 13.94 -29.65 19.79
N ALA A 370 14.17 -29.90 18.51
CA ALA A 370 15.29 -30.72 18.04
C ALA A 370 16.65 -30.10 18.42
N SER A 371 16.79 -28.77 18.27
CA SER A 371 18.00 -28.02 18.62
C SER A 371 18.30 -28.10 20.13
N CYS A 372 17.29 -28.07 21.00
CA CYS A 372 17.45 -28.34 22.42
C CYS A 372 17.98 -29.76 22.69
N TYR A 373 17.50 -30.78 21.97
CA TYR A 373 18.03 -32.14 22.09
C TYR A 373 19.45 -32.31 21.52
N VAL A 374 19.88 -31.47 20.56
CA VAL A 374 21.28 -31.40 20.11
C VAL A 374 22.20 -30.94 21.24
N GLU A 375 21.85 -29.90 22.00
CA GLU A 375 22.71 -29.45 23.11
C GLU A 375 22.71 -30.44 24.28
N LEU A 376 21.58 -31.12 24.55
CA LEU A 376 21.54 -32.24 25.51
C LEU A 376 22.40 -33.43 25.05
N TYR A 377 22.39 -33.76 23.76
CA TYR A 377 23.27 -34.76 23.16
C TYR A 377 24.74 -34.39 23.37
N ARG A 378 25.11 -33.15 23.09
CA ARG A 378 26.48 -32.63 23.23
C ARG A 378 26.97 -32.70 24.67
N SER A 379 26.16 -32.24 25.63
CA SER A 379 26.49 -32.37 27.06
C SER A 379 26.71 -33.83 27.46
N ALA A 380 25.79 -34.74 27.07
CA ALA A 380 25.92 -36.17 27.35
C ALA A 380 27.18 -36.81 26.71
N VAL A 381 27.60 -36.36 25.53
CA VAL A 381 28.88 -36.80 24.91
C VAL A 381 30.09 -36.24 25.69
N THR A 382 30.09 -34.96 26.09
CA THR A 382 31.16 -34.37 26.92
C THR A 382 31.28 -35.09 28.28
N GLU A 383 30.15 -35.48 28.87
CA GLU A 383 30.07 -36.22 30.13
C GLU A 383 30.41 -37.72 30.00
N GLY A 384 30.66 -38.22 28.78
CA GLY A 384 30.92 -39.65 28.52
C GLY A 384 29.70 -40.57 28.72
N ASN A 385 28.48 -40.02 28.72
CA ASN A 385 27.25 -40.75 29.01
C ASN A 385 26.58 -41.29 27.72
N THR A 386 27.13 -42.39 27.19
CA THR A 386 26.69 -43.02 25.93
C THR A 386 25.19 -43.32 25.88
N LYS A 387 24.58 -43.74 27.01
CA LYS A 387 23.15 -44.04 27.05
C LYS A 387 22.28 -42.80 26.83
N LYS A 388 22.63 -41.67 27.48
CA LYS A 388 21.90 -40.41 27.29
C LYS A 388 22.18 -39.80 25.92
N SER A 389 23.40 -39.87 25.41
CA SER A 389 23.70 -39.35 24.07
C SER A 389 22.94 -40.14 22.99
N GLU A 390 22.86 -41.47 23.06
CA GLU A 390 22.01 -42.24 22.14
C GLU A 390 20.51 -41.87 22.22
N GLU A 391 19.97 -41.66 23.43
CA GLU A 391 18.55 -41.29 23.60
C GLU A 391 18.26 -39.89 23.05
N TRP A 392 19.09 -38.90 23.41
CA TRP A 392 18.93 -37.52 22.98
C TRP A 392 19.23 -37.33 21.49
N GLY A 393 20.19 -38.07 20.95
CA GLY A 393 20.48 -38.13 19.53
C GLY A 393 19.26 -38.58 18.72
N LYS A 394 18.67 -39.73 19.07
CA LYS A 394 17.46 -40.24 18.41
C LYS A 394 16.29 -39.23 18.47
N LYS A 395 16.05 -38.61 19.64
CA LYS A 395 15.00 -37.58 19.78
C LYS A 395 15.27 -36.33 18.92
N ALA A 396 16.51 -35.87 18.82
CA ALA A 396 16.85 -34.74 17.94
C ALA A 396 16.55 -35.06 16.46
N GLU A 397 16.94 -36.25 16.00
CA GLU A 397 16.71 -36.68 14.61
C GLU A 397 15.24 -36.85 14.27
N GLU A 398 14.47 -37.54 15.12
CA GLU A 398 13.04 -37.72 14.94
C GLU A 398 12.28 -36.39 14.79
N LEU A 399 12.71 -35.34 15.53
CA LEU A 399 12.10 -34.03 15.47
C LEU A 399 12.59 -33.21 14.26
N PHE A 400 13.88 -33.25 13.90
CA PHE A 400 14.36 -32.62 12.67
C PHE A 400 13.69 -33.19 11.42
N LEU A 401 13.45 -34.51 11.35
CA LEU A 401 12.76 -35.13 10.23
C LEU A 401 11.29 -34.68 10.11
N LYS A 402 10.64 -34.27 11.21
CA LYS A 402 9.28 -33.72 11.18
C LYS A 402 9.20 -32.34 10.54
N VAL A 403 10.27 -31.51 10.61
CA VAL A 403 10.31 -30.15 10.04
C VAL A 403 9.81 -30.15 8.59
N ALA A 404 10.40 -31.00 7.74
CA ALA A 404 10.03 -31.11 6.33
C ALA A 404 8.56 -31.52 6.09
N THR A 405 7.98 -32.31 7.00
CA THR A 405 6.58 -32.79 6.89
C THR A 405 5.53 -31.76 7.32
N HIS A 406 5.96 -30.63 7.91
CA HIS A 406 5.07 -29.52 8.31
C HIS A 406 5.25 -28.23 7.49
N LEU A 407 6.22 -28.17 6.57
CA LEU A 407 6.46 -27.00 5.70
C LEU A 407 5.27 -26.64 4.84
N GLY A 408 4.96 -25.35 4.73
CA GLY A 408 4.00 -24.84 3.74
C GLY A 408 2.55 -25.31 3.95
N LYS A 409 2.24 -25.96 5.09
CA LYS A 409 0.88 -26.16 5.61
C LYS A 409 0.17 -24.81 5.79
N LYS A 410 0.93 -23.73 6.00
CA LYS A 410 0.49 -22.33 5.93
C LYS A 410 1.16 -21.61 4.77
N LYS A 411 0.37 -20.83 4.02
CA LYS A 411 0.82 -20.08 2.83
C LYS A 411 0.39 -18.63 2.93
N PHE A 412 1.31 -17.75 3.33
CA PHE A 412 1.04 -16.31 3.40
C PHE A 412 1.17 -15.69 2.00
N MET A 413 0.07 -15.18 1.43
CA MET A 413 0.03 -14.68 0.03
C MET A 413 0.65 -15.67 -0.99
N ALA A 414 0.35 -16.96 -0.82
CA ALA A 414 0.94 -18.06 -1.59
C ALA A 414 2.48 -18.24 -1.48
N ARG A 415 3.11 -17.72 -0.42
CA ARG A 415 4.54 -17.91 -0.10
C ARG A 415 4.72 -18.61 1.26
N THR A 416 5.79 -19.41 1.37
CA THR A 416 6.25 -20.03 2.63
C THR A 416 6.84 -18.97 3.57
N LEU A 417 6.77 -19.20 4.89
CA LEU A 417 7.37 -18.30 5.88
C LEU A 417 8.91 -18.32 5.76
N PRO A 418 9.63 -17.17 5.81
CA PRO A 418 11.09 -17.14 5.63
C PRO A 418 11.88 -18.02 6.61
N LEU A 419 11.36 -18.15 7.84
CA LEU A 419 11.96 -18.96 8.89
C LEU A 419 11.75 -20.46 8.66
N GLU A 420 10.63 -20.88 8.09
CA GLU A 420 10.41 -22.29 7.68
C GLU A 420 11.41 -22.68 6.58
N THR A 421 11.65 -21.79 5.61
CA THR A 421 12.68 -21.97 4.58
C THR A 421 14.07 -22.14 5.19
N PHE A 422 14.45 -21.31 6.16
CA PHE A 422 15.72 -21.42 6.89
C PHE A 422 15.87 -22.78 7.61
N THR A 423 14.86 -23.18 8.39
CA THR A 423 14.92 -24.44 9.16
C THR A 423 15.00 -25.67 8.26
N ASP A 424 14.23 -25.70 7.16
CA ASP A 424 14.30 -26.75 6.14
C ASP A 424 15.68 -26.82 5.46
N ARG A 425 16.25 -25.67 5.07
CA ARG A 425 17.57 -25.59 4.44
C ARG A 425 18.66 -26.13 5.37
N LYS A 426 18.67 -25.72 6.65
CA LYS A 426 19.61 -26.21 7.67
C LYS A 426 19.52 -27.73 7.85
N VAL A 427 18.31 -28.28 8.01
CA VAL A 427 18.12 -29.74 8.13
C VAL A 427 18.60 -30.47 6.88
N LYS A 428 18.30 -29.98 5.67
CA LYS A 428 18.76 -30.58 4.41
C LYS A 428 20.28 -30.54 4.25
N LYS A 429 20.94 -29.44 4.68
CA LYS A 429 22.41 -29.31 4.72
C LYS A 429 23.02 -30.42 5.59
N TRP A 430 22.52 -30.60 6.81
CA TRP A 430 23.03 -31.65 7.71
C TRP A 430 22.68 -33.07 7.22
N GLN A 431 21.51 -33.31 6.63
CA GLN A 431 21.16 -34.60 6.01
C GLN A 431 22.12 -34.98 4.87
N LYS A 432 22.44 -34.04 3.98
CA LYS A 432 23.41 -34.24 2.90
C LYS A 432 24.78 -34.58 3.48
N PHE A 433 25.22 -33.82 4.48
CA PHE A 433 26.51 -33.98 5.13
C PHE A 433 26.64 -35.31 5.89
N ALA A 434 25.60 -35.71 6.62
CA ALA A 434 25.49 -37.00 7.31
C ALA A 434 25.70 -38.17 6.34
N LYS A 435 25.06 -38.10 5.16
CA LYS A 435 25.22 -39.08 4.09
C LYS A 435 26.64 -39.09 3.48
N GLU A 436 27.25 -37.91 3.31
CA GLU A 436 28.61 -37.77 2.76
C GLU A 436 29.69 -38.29 3.73
N ARG A 437 29.57 -38.00 5.03
CA ARG A 437 30.53 -38.43 6.07
C ARG A 437 30.16 -39.73 6.79
N LYS A 438 29.07 -40.40 6.39
CA LYS A 438 28.55 -41.65 6.96
C LYS A 438 28.32 -41.59 8.49
N CYS A 439 27.88 -40.43 8.98
CA CYS A 439 27.51 -40.21 10.37
C CYS A 439 26.00 -40.08 10.52
N THR A 440 25.53 -40.06 11.77
CA THR A 440 24.14 -39.78 12.12
C THR A 440 23.79 -38.31 11.84
N LEU A 441 22.51 -37.98 11.71
CA LEU A 441 22.06 -36.61 11.45
C LEU A 441 22.41 -35.69 12.64
N VAL A 442 22.35 -36.17 13.88
CA VAL A 442 22.75 -35.40 15.07
C VAL A 442 24.26 -35.15 15.13
N GLU A 443 25.09 -36.11 14.70
CA GLU A 443 26.55 -35.92 14.60
C GLU A 443 26.93 -34.89 13.52
N ALA A 444 26.13 -34.77 12.45
CA ALA A 444 26.38 -33.86 11.35
C ALA A 444 26.14 -32.36 11.67
N VAL A 445 25.37 -32.06 12.72
CA VAL A 445 24.99 -30.67 13.08
C VAL A 445 26.21 -29.79 13.38
N GLY A 446 26.24 -28.60 12.79
CA GLY A 446 27.36 -27.64 12.81
C GLY A 446 27.45 -26.80 14.08
N VAL A 447 27.50 -25.48 13.95
CA VAL A 447 27.36 -24.55 15.10
C VAL A 447 26.02 -24.82 15.81
N SER A 448 25.91 -24.47 17.10
CA SER A 448 24.65 -24.60 17.85
C SER A 448 23.48 -23.94 17.10
N PRO A 449 22.51 -24.72 16.60
CA PRO A 449 21.33 -24.15 15.98
C PRO A 449 20.41 -23.53 17.02
N LEU A 450 20.56 -23.87 18.30
CA LEU A 450 19.84 -23.24 19.39
C LEU A 450 20.34 -21.81 19.64
N GLU A 451 21.66 -21.57 19.62
CA GLU A 451 22.23 -20.22 19.74
C GLU A 451 21.86 -19.32 18.54
N GLU A 452 21.72 -19.88 17.33
CA GLU A 452 21.15 -19.15 16.17
C GLU A 452 19.68 -18.71 16.44
N MET A 453 18.89 -19.55 17.13
CA MET A 453 17.51 -19.19 17.52
C MET A 453 17.49 -18.22 18.71
N ILE A 454 18.37 -18.35 19.69
CA ILE A 454 18.49 -17.37 20.80
C ILE A 454 18.86 -15.99 20.23
N TYR A 455 19.79 -15.91 19.28
CA TYR A 455 20.10 -14.68 18.55
C TYR A 455 18.88 -14.06 17.86
N MET A 456 18.15 -14.88 17.09
CA MET A 456 17.00 -14.47 16.28
C MET A 456 15.84 -13.88 17.12
N TRP A 457 15.60 -14.38 18.33
CA TRP A 457 14.61 -13.84 19.27
C TRP A 457 15.18 -12.81 20.28
N ASN A 458 16.41 -12.35 20.06
CA ASN A 458 17.12 -11.43 20.93
C ASN A 458 17.30 -11.92 22.38
N GLY A 459 17.33 -13.23 22.60
CA GLY A 459 17.31 -13.87 23.92
C GLY A 459 18.51 -13.53 24.80
N PHE A 460 19.66 -13.20 24.21
CA PHE A 460 20.86 -12.76 24.94
C PHE A 460 20.64 -11.50 25.79
N THR A 461 19.65 -10.66 25.46
CA THR A 461 19.26 -9.51 26.33
C THR A 461 18.71 -9.94 27.68
N ARG A 462 18.03 -11.10 27.74
CA ARG A 462 17.40 -11.67 28.95
C ARG A 462 18.43 -12.33 29.88
N MET A 463 19.59 -12.70 29.36
CA MET A 463 20.60 -13.48 30.07
C MET A 463 21.46 -12.63 31.01
N ASN A 464 21.79 -13.20 32.18
CA ASN A 464 22.88 -12.73 33.04
C ASN A 464 24.25 -13.23 32.52
N ASN A 465 25.35 -12.84 33.18
CA ASN A 465 26.69 -13.16 32.70
C ASN A 465 27.01 -14.67 32.73
N ASP A 466 26.44 -15.42 33.67
CA ASP A 466 26.66 -16.87 33.79
C ASP A 466 25.96 -17.63 32.66
N LEU A 467 24.74 -17.21 32.30
CA LEU A 467 24.00 -17.74 31.15
C LEU A 467 24.68 -17.42 29.81
N ILE A 468 25.27 -16.22 29.68
CA ILE A 468 26.10 -15.85 28.53
C ILE A 468 27.39 -16.70 28.46
N ALA A 469 28.01 -17.01 29.60
CA ALA A 469 29.16 -17.92 29.65
C ALA A 469 28.79 -19.36 29.25
N GLN A 470 27.59 -19.83 29.61
CA GLN A 470 27.07 -21.11 29.12
C GLN A 470 26.79 -21.10 27.60
N SER A 471 26.26 -20.00 27.04
CA SER A 471 26.15 -19.84 25.58
C SER A 471 27.51 -19.86 24.87
N LEU A 472 28.54 -19.23 25.45
CA LEU A 472 29.92 -19.31 24.92
C LEU A 472 30.42 -20.76 24.90
N LYS A 473 30.19 -21.52 25.98
CA LYS A 473 30.53 -22.95 26.06
C LYS A 473 29.80 -23.79 25.00
N ASN A 474 28.52 -23.51 24.73
CA ASN A 474 27.76 -24.16 23.64
C ASN A 474 28.40 -23.88 22.26
N LEU A 475 28.85 -22.64 22.02
CA LEU A 475 29.58 -22.26 20.80
C LEU A 475 31.01 -22.80 20.73
N GLU A 476 31.57 -23.29 21.83
CA GLU A 476 32.91 -23.92 21.91
C GLU A 476 32.87 -25.44 21.74
N TRP A 477 31.70 -26.03 21.50
CA TRP A 477 31.54 -27.43 21.16
C TRP A 477 32.51 -27.86 20.05
N GLN A 478 33.21 -28.98 20.28
CA GLN A 478 33.98 -29.70 19.27
C GLN A 478 33.52 -31.15 19.29
N ALA A 479 33.27 -31.71 18.10
CA ALA A 479 32.93 -33.13 18.00
C ALA A 479 34.16 -33.99 18.34
N PRO A 480 34.03 -35.07 19.13
CA PRO A 480 35.14 -36.00 19.37
C PRO A 480 35.69 -36.56 18.05
N THR A 481 37.02 -36.65 17.96
CA THR A 481 37.73 -37.28 16.85
C THR A 481 38.91 -38.09 17.35
N GLU A 482 39.10 -39.26 16.74
CA GLU A 482 40.34 -40.04 16.85
C GLU A 482 41.40 -39.49 15.87
N GLU A 483 42.68 -39.72 16.15
CA GLU A 483 43.77 -39.19 15.32
C GLU A 483 43.69 -39.73 13.88
N GLY A 484 43.52 -38.82 12.91
CA GLY A 484 43.44 -39.14 11.49
C GLY A 484 42.01 -39.30 10.92
N GLU A 485 40.97 -39.28 11.75
CA GLU A 485 39.59 -39.32 11.26
C GLU A 485 39.06 -37.96 10.77
N THR A 486 38.11 -37.99 9.83
CA THR A 486 37.41 -36.79 9.37
C THR A 486 36.29 -36.45 10.36
N LEU A 487 36.29 -35.24 10.92
CA LEU A 487 35.25 -34.70 11.80
C LEU A 487 33.84 -35.00 11.26
N LYS A 488 32.98 -35.59 12.10
CA LYS A 488 31.60 -35.96 11.71
C LYS A 488 30.64 -34.78 11.63
N SER A 489 30.95 -33.65 12.28
CA SER A 489 30.14 -32.42 12.29
C SER A 489 30.56 -31.43 11.20
N CYS A 490 29.60 -30.65 10.68
CA CYS A 490 29.88 -29.60 9.71
C CYS A 490 30.46 -28.30 10.30
N ILE A 491 30.74 -28.24 11.60
CA ILE A 491 31.28 -27.04 12.28
C ILE A 491 32.60 -26.51 11.67
N THR A 492 33.36 -27.34 10.95
CA THR A 492 34.57 -26.94 10.23
C THR A 492 34.36 -26.46 8.80
N GLU A 493 33.12 -26.49 8.28
CA GLU A 493 32.81 -25.84 7.00
C GLU A 493 32.95 -24.32 7.17
N PHE A 494 33.46 -23.64 6.15
CA PHE A 494 33.75 -22.19 6.19
C PHE A 494 32.52 -21.36 6.62
N ASP A 495 31.36 -21.63 6.02
CA ASP A 495 30.08 -20.99 6.37
C ASP A 495 29.74 -21.12 7.88
N GLU A 496 30.05 -22.27 8.51
CA GLU A 496 29.79 -22.53 9.93
C GLU A 496 30.80 -21.82 10.84
N GLN A 497 32.08 -21.79 10.47
CA GLN A 497 33.10 -21.00 11.20
C GLN A 497 32.76 -19.50 11.23
N VAL A 498 32.18 -18.98 10.15
CA VAL A 498 31.71 -17.59 10.08
C VAL A 498 30.50 -17.36 10.99
N ILE A 499 29.53 -18.29 11.07
CA ILE A 499 28.42 -18.22 12.04
C ILE A 499 28.93 -18.30 13.49
N GLN A 500 29.87 -19.20 13.78
CA GLN A 500 30.45 -19.38 15.12
C GLN A 500 31.13 -18.09 15.59
N SER A 501 31.94 -17.49 14.70
CA SER A 501 32.62 -16.22 14.95
C SER A 501 31.61 -15.10 15.17
N PHE A 502 30.56 -15.03 14.34
CA PHE A 502 29.51 -14.03 14.45
C PHE A 502 28.80 -14.09 15.81
N LEU A 503 28.33 -15.28 16.22
CA LEU A 503 27.64 -15.46 17.51
C LEU A 503 28.58 -15.16 18.70
N LYS A 504 29.87 -15.53 18.61
CA LYS A 504 30.87 -15.13 19.62
C LYS A 504 31.08 -13.61 19.70
N GLY A 505 31.04 -12.91 18.57
CA GLY A 505 31.06 -11.43 18.52
C GLY A 505 29.84 -10.81 19.20
N VAL A 506 28.66 -11.42 19.04
CA VAL A 506 27.42 -10.99 19.72
C VAL A 506 27.52 -11.23 21.23
N LEU A 507 27.97 -12.40 21.68
CA LEU A 507 28.14 -12.68 23.11
C LEU A 507 29.17 -11.73 23.75
N ALA A 508 30.27 -11.41 23.07
CA ALA A 508 31.27 -10.45 23.53
C ALA A 508 30.66 -9.06 23.81
N ARG A 509 29.79 -8.52 22.94
CA ARG A 509 29.11 -7.24 23.24
C ARG A 509 28.13 -7.33 24.40
N HIS A 510 27.50 -8.48 24.64
CA HIS A 510 26.62 -8.68 25.80
C HIS A 510 27.40 -8.78 27.13
N GLN A 511 28.69 -9.14 27.07
CA GLN A 511 29.63 -9.04 28.19
C GLN A 511 30.24 -7.63 28.36
N GLY A 512 29.98 -6.70 27.44
CA GLY A 512 30.60 -5.37 27.42
C GLY A 512 31.99 -5.32 26.76
N GLU A 513 32.46 -6.42 26.16
CA GLU A 513 33.76 -6.51 25.50
C GLU A 513 33.71 -5.93 24.07
N TYR A 514 33.35 -4.64 23.96
CA TYR A 514 33.06 -3.97 22.68
C TYR A 514 34.22 -3.98 21.68
N THR A 515 35.47 -3.80 22.14
CA THR A 515 36.67 -3.85 21.28
C THR A 515 36.82 -5.21 20.60
N LYS A 516 36.73 -6.30 21.37
CA LYS A 516 36.83 -7.69 20.89
C LYS A 516 35.66 -8.03 19.97
N SER A 517 34.45 -7.58 20.32
CA SER A 517 33.27 -7.71 19.48
C SER A 517 33.47 -7.04 18.11
N ARG A 518 34.01 -5.82 18.09
CA ARG A 518 34.36 -5.07 16.88
C ARG A 518 35.43 -5.78 16.03
N GLU A 519 36.53 -6.23 16.64
CA GLU A 519 37.60 -6.97 15.94
C GLU A 519 37.07 -8.24 15.24
N ILE A 520 36.20 -8.99 15.92
CA ILE A 520 35.52 -10.17 15.36
C ILE A 520 34.63 -9.77 14.17
N PHE A 521 33.81 -8.72 14.32
CA PHE A 521 32.91 -8.27 13.26
C PHE A 521 33.62 -7.64 12.06
N ASP A 522 34.73 -6.91 12.25
CA ASP A 522 35.55 -6.38 11.17
C ASP A 522 36.20 -7.52 10.36
N GLY A 523 36.66 -8.59 11.04
CA GLY A 523 37.14 -9.81 10.39
C GLY A 523 36.06 -10.50 9.55
N ILE A 524 34.82 -10.58 10.03
CA ILE A 524 33.68 -11.14 9.28
C ILE A 524 33.26 -10.21 8.13
N ALA A 525 33.27 -8.90 8.32
CA ALA A 525 32.93 -7.92 7.28
C ALA A 525 33.92 -7.93 6.11
N ALA A 526 35.15 -8.40 6.33
CA ALA A 526 36.17 -8.61 5.30
C ALA A 526 36.03 -9.95 4.52
N VAL A 527 35.08 -10.82 4.89
CA VAL A 527 34.84 -12.08 4.17
C VAL A 527 34.24 -11.81 2.78
N ASP A 528 34.91 -12.32 1.75
CA ASP A 528 34.39 -12.32 0.39
C ASP A 528 33.08 -13.09 0.30
N LYS A 529 32.00 -12.38 -0.06
CA LYS A 529 30.65 -12.93 -0.23
C LYS A 529 30.61 -14.15 -1.16
N LEU A 530 31.49 -14.22 -2.17
CA LEU A 530 31.53 -15.35 -3.12
C LEU A 530 32.03 -16.66 -2.49
N LYS A 531 32.59 -16.62 -1.28
CA LYS A 531 33.05 -17.81 -0.53
C LYS A 531 31.96 -18.43 0.35
N LEU A 532 30.95 -17.66 0.74
CA LEU A 532 29.79 -18.19 1.45
C LEU A 532 28.86 -18.89 0.45
N LYS A 533 28.47 -20.13 0.75
CA LYS A 533 27.62 -20.93 -0.15
C LYS A 533 26.15 -20.60 0.08
N GLU A 534 25.68 -20.81 1.32
CA GLU A 534 24.25 -20.80 1.64
C GLU A 534 23.92 -19.89 2.84
N GLU A 535 24.87 -19.56 3.71
CA GLU A 535 24.64 -18.76 4.94
C GLU A 535 24.73 -17.25 4.71
N ASN A 536 24.02 -16.75 3.70
CA ASN A 536 24.08 -15.35 3.25
C ASN A 536 23.50 -14.30 4.24
N TRP A 537 22.99 -14.73 5.40
CA TRP A 537 22.40 -13.86 6.41
C TRP A 537 23.44 -13.22 7.34
N VAL A 538 24.59 -13.85 7.53
CA VAL A 538 25.58 -13.40 8.53
C VAL A 538 26.16 -12.02 8.17
N LEU A 539 26.58 -11.81 6.92
CA LEU A 539 27.21 -10.56 6.48
C LEU A 539 26.33 -9.30 6.69
N PRO A 540 25.04 -9.27 6.29
CA PRO A 540 24.17 -8.13 6.61
C PRO A 540 23.91 -8.00 8.11
N SER A 541 23.81 -9.10 8.87
CA SER A 541 23.71 -9.04 10.34
C SER A 541 24.97 -8.48 11.00
N THR A 542 26.19 -8.77 10.50
CA THR A 542 27.45 -8.16 10.97
C THR A 542 27.42 -6.63 10.84
N GLN A 543 26.89 -6.09 9.72
CA GLN A 543 26.75 -4.64 9.56
C GLN A 543 25.77 -4.04 10.59
N TYR A 544 24.73 -4.78 10.99
CA TYR A 544 23.82 -4.36 12.07
C TYR A 544 24.52 -4.39 13.43
N GLU A 545 25.22 -5.48 13.77
CA GLU A 545 25.89 -5.61 15.07
C GLU A 545 26.98 -4.54 15.28
N ILE A 546 27.75 -4.17 14.24
CA ILE A 546 28.70 -3.06 14.34
C ILE A 546 27.99 -1.74 14.70
N ALA A 547 26.79 -1.50 14.14
CA ALA A 547 25.98 -0.34 14.49
C ALA A 547 25.48 -0.38 15.94
N VAL A 548 25.15 -1.58 16.47
CA VAL A 548 24.79 -1.79 17.88
C VAL A 548 25.96 -1.53 18.82
N VAL A 549 27.16 -2.02 18.48
CA VAL A 549 28.37 -1.77 19.29
C VAL A 549 28.66 -0.27 19.36
N ILE A 550 28.61 0.44 18.23
CA ILE A 550 28.80 1.91 18.21
C ILE A 550 27.70 2.63 19.02
N TRP A 551 26.44 2.17 18.95
CA TRP A 551 25.35 2.73 19.76
C TRP A 551 25.60 2.54 21.27
N ASN A 552 26.05 1.37 21.69
CA ASN A 552 26.34 1.10 23.11
C ASN A 552 27.56 1.87 23.63
N GLU A 553 28.56 2.15 22.78
CA GLU A 553 29.74 2.95 23.15
C GLU A 553 29.47 4.47 23.15
N SER A 554 28.70 4.98 22.19
CA SER A 554 28.63 6.43 21.88
C SER A 554 27.21 7.02 21.79
N GLY A 555 26.17 6.19 21.76
CA GLY A 555 24.77 6.60 21.61
C GLY A 555 24.55 7.51 20.40
N MET A 556 23.72 8.54 20.58
CA MET A 556 23.36 9.51 19.52
C MET A 556 24.54 10.32 18.97
N LYS A 557 25.71 10.36 19.63
CA LYS A 557 26.88 11.14 19.18
C LYS A 557 27.39 10.67 17.81
N GLU A 558 27.45 9.35 17.62
CA GLU A 558 27.90 8.71 16.38
C GLU A 558 26.75 8.32 15.43
N SER A 559 25.59 8.98 15.56
CA SER A 559 24.38 8.73 14.78
C SER A 559 24.59 8.68 13.26
N LYS A 560 25.57 9.44 12.72
CA LYS A 560 25.95 9.39 11.30
C LYS A 560 26.61 8.06 10.92
N VAL A 561 27.60 7.61 11.68
CA VAL A 561 28.34 6.36 11.42
C VAL A 561 27.40 5.16 11.61
N ILE A 562 26.56 5.20 12.66
CA ILE A 562 25.50 4.21 12.89
C ILE A 562 24.54 4.15 11.68
N HIS A 563 24.13 5.31 11.14
CA HIS A 563 23.29 5.36 9.95
C HIS A 563 23.98 4.75 8.70
N GLU A 564 25.28 4.95 8.51
CA GLU A 564 26.02 4.34 7.40
C GLU A 564 26.00 2.80 7.48
N TYR A 565 26.30 2.22 8.65
CA TYR A 565 26.25 0.77 8.85
C TYR A 565 24.83 0.19 8.70
N LEU A 566 23.82 0.87 9.24
CA LEU A 566 22.42 0.50 9.02
C LEU A 566 22.00 0.61 7.55
N THR A 567 22.57 1.56 6.80
CA THR A 567 22.33 1.72 5.36
C THR A 567 23.04 0.64 4.54
N LYS A 568 24.26 0.23 4.94
CA LYS A 568 24.97 -0.93 4.38
C LYS A 568 24.16 -2.20 4.62
N CYS A 569 23.76 -2.50 5.85
CA CYS A 569 22.84 -3.60 6.17
C CYS A 569 21.56 -3.53 5.31
N ALA A 570 20.98 -2.34 5.18
CA ALA A 570 19.73 -2.16 4.48
C ALA A 570 19.80 -2.28 2.94
N SER A 571 21.00 -2.24 2.34
CA SER A 571 21.18 -2.34 0.89
C SER A 571 21.27 -3.79 0.38
N TRP A 572 21.36 -4.78 1.27
CA TRP A 572 21.26 -6.20 0.89
C TRP A 572 19.83 -6.54 0.45
N GLU A 573 19.73 -7.45 -0.53
CA GLU A 573 18.45 -8.07 -0.91
C GLU A 573 17.88 -8.89 0.25
N THR A 574 16.63 -9.36 0.14
CA THR A 574 16.03 -10.25 1.16
C THR A 574 16.92 -11.44 1.47
N TYR A 575 17.39 -11.53 2.71
CA TYR A 575 18.11 -12.67 3.25
C TYR A 575 17.25 -13.39 4.31
N GLU A 576 17.56 -14.66 4.57
CA GLU A 576 16.93 -15.42 5.66
C GLU A 576 17.27 -14.76 7.01
N LEU A 577 16.38 -14.84 8.00
CA LEU A 577 16.54 -14.17 9.31
C LEU A 577 16.53 -12.61 9.31
N ASP A 578 16.15 -11.92 8.22
CA ASP A 578 15.96 -10.44 8.19
C ASP A 578 14.84 -9.91 9.14
N ASN A 579 14.28 -10.75 10.03
CA ASN A 579 13.30 -10.32 11.04
C ASN A 579 13.95 -9.53 12.19
N ARG A 580 15.25 -9.70 12.43
CA ARG A 580 15.99 -8.90 13.43
C ARG A 580 16.25 -7.47 12.97
N ARG A 581 15.95 -7.15 11.69
CA ARG A 581 15.99 -5.80 11.12
C ARG A 581 14.78 -4.97 11.57
N LEU A 582 14.89 -4.50 12.80
CA LEU A 582 14.28 -3.26 13.21
C LEU A 582 14.96 -2.15 12.41
N ARG A 583 14.21 -1.47 11.53
CA ARG A 583 14.70 -0.31 10.78
C ARG A 583 14.46 0.93 11.63
N PRO A 584 15.48 1.61 12.20
CA PRO A 584 15.33 3.04 12.46
C PRO A 584 15.22 3.69 11.08
N LEU A 585 14.05 4.20 10.72
CA LEU A 585 13.94 4.98 9.50
C LEU A 585 14.51 6.34 9.77
N VAL A 586 15.71 6.54 9.26
CA VAL A 586 16.36 7.84 9.30
C VAL A 586 15.53 8.81 8.48
N HIS A 587 15.02 9.83 9.18
CA HIS A 587 14.29 10.93 8.57
C HIS A 587 15.22 11.63 7.55
N PRO A 588 14.72 12.19 6.42
CA PRO A 588 15.56 12.88 5.44
C PRO A 588 16.43 14.04 5.98
N SER A 589 16.22 14.47 7.23
CA SER A 589 17.04 15.44 7.95
C SER A 589 18.21 14.84 8.75
N GLY A 590 18.46 13.53 8.66
CA GLY A 590 19.55 12.85 9.37
C GLY A 590 19.25 12.54 10.85
N ARG A 591 17.98 12.61 11.29
CA ARG A 591 17.58 12.15 12.64
C ARG A 591 17.34 10.64 12.62
N LEU A 592 17.99 9.92 13.53
CA LEU A 592 17.59 8.57 13.92
C LEU A 592 16.24 8.66 14.64
N GLU A 593 15.22 8.03 14.06
CA GLU A 593 13.94 7.81 14.73
C GLU A 593 13.75 6.30 14.90
N HIS A 594 13.40 5.87 16.12
CA HIS A 594 13.21 4.46 16.44
C HIS A 594 11.83 3.99 15.98
N TYR A 595 11.78 3.03 15.06
CA TYR A 595 10.54 2.39 14.61
C TYR A 595 10.61 0.88 14.86
N PRO A 596 9.70 0.30 15.66
CA PRO A 596 9.39 -1.12 15.57
C PRO A 596 8.84 -1.40 14.17
N THR A 597 9.49 -2.28 13.40
CA THR A 597 8.98 -2.72 12.11
C THR A 597 7.83 -3.72 12.32
N VAL A 598 6.91 -3.82 11.35
CA VAL A 598 5.77 -4.76 11.44
C VAL A 598 6.22 -6.22 11.66
N ASN A 599 7.41 -6.58 11.19
CA ASN A 599 8.01 -7.91 11.43
C ASN A 599 8.31 -8.17 12.92
N SER A 600 8.61 -7.14 13.74
CA SER A 600 8.82 -7.30 15.18
C SER A 600 7.52 -7.55 15.95
N ILE A 601 6.38 -7.05 15.45
CA ILE A 601 5.04 -7.30 16.03
C ILE A 601 4.73 -8.81 16.02
N GLY A 602 5.09 -9.48 14.93
CA GLY A 602 4.92 -10.93 14.77
C GLY A 602 5.84 -11.82 15.62
N ASN A 603 6.84 -11.25 16.31
CA ASN A 603 7.69 -12.00 17.24
C ASN A 603 7.18 -11.95 18.70
N VAL A 604 6.47 -10.87 19.08
CA VAL A 604 5.90 -10.70 20.44
C VAL A 604 4.52 -11.35 20.58
N PHE A 605 3.81 -11.48 19.45
CA PHE A 605 2.63 -12.32 19.31
C PHE A 605 2.85 -13.28 18.15
N PRO A 606 3.11 -14.58 18.42
CA PRO A 606 3.11 -15.63 17.39
C PRO A 606 1.89 -15.55 16.46
N GLN A 607 0.74 -15.16 16.99
CA GLN A 607 -0.51 -15.04 16.27
C GLN A 607 -0.59 -13.81 15.33
N LEU A 608 0.15 -12.72 15.53
CA LEU A 608 -0.03 -11.47 14.75
C LEU A 608 0.88 -11.32 13.50
N HIS A 609 1.61 -12.36 13.11
CA HIS A 609 2.59 -12.24 12.01
C HIS A 609 1.94 -12.17 10.60
N SER A 610 1.55 -10.98 10.13
CA SER A 610 1.20 -10.75 8.72
C SER A 610 1.61 -9.38 8.16
N LYS A 611 2.15 -9.39 6.92
CA LYS A 611 2.40 -8.26 5.97
C LYS A 611 3.60 -7.32 6.25
N GLY A 612 4.70 -7.45 5.47
CA GLY A 612 5.89 -6.58 5.63
C GLY A 612 7.07 -6.66 4.63
N LEU A 613 6.80 -6.78 3.32
CA LEU A 613 7.61 -6.33 2.15
C LEU A 613 9.11 -5.90 2.29
N ASN A 614 9.97 -6.57 1.52
CA ASN A 614 11.32 -6.14 1.12
C ASN A 614 11.54 -6.39 -0.39
N THR A 615 11.95 -5.38 -1.16
CA THR A 615 12.84 -5.48 -2.35
C THR A 615 13.17 -4.07 -2.88
N VAL A 616 14.30 -3.95 -3.59
CA VAL A 616 14.85 -2.82 -4.38
C VAL A 616 15.99 -2.03 -3.72
N ARG A 617 17.23 -2.30 -4.16
CA ARG A 617 18.23 -1.28 -4.58
C ARG A 617 19.46 -1.86 -5.27
N GLY A 618 19.96 -1.13 -6.27
CA GLY A 618 21.19 -1.36 -7.05
C GLY A 618 21.04 -0.72 -8.43
N VAL A 619 22.00 -0.02 -9.04
CA VAL A 619 23.36 0.40 -8.63
C VAL A 619 23.65 1.76 -9.28
N HIS A 620 24.34 2.69 -8.60
CA HIS A 620 24.88 3.92 -9.21
C HIS A 620 26.16 4.41 -8.52
N GLN A 621 27.25 4.42 -9.29
CA GLN A 621 28.51 5.19 -9.21
C GLN A 621 29.02 5.23 -10.68
N SER A 622 29.65 6.25 -11.24
CA SER A 622 30.04 7.62 -10.84
C SER A 622 29.91 8.53 -12.11
N THR A 623 30.33 9.79 -12.25
CA THR A 623 31.19 10.72 -11.48
C THR A 623 30.76 12.16 -11.79
N THR A 624 31.09 13.12 -10.92
CA THR A 624 30.87 14.57 -11.15
C THR A 624 32.12 15.30 -11.62
N THR A 625 32.01 16.19 -12.61
CA THR A 625 32.86 17.38 -12.74
C THR A 625 32.07 18.60 -13.22
N ASN A 626 32.24 19.73 -12.53
CA ASN A 626 31.61 21.01 -12.86
C ASN A 626 32.25 21.68 -14.09
N LYS A 627 31.44 22.44 -14.86
CA LYS A 627 31.73 23.82 -15.31
C LYS A 627 30.59 24.41 -16.15
N THR A 628 29.87 25.37 -15.59
CA THR A 628 29.15 26.40 -16.36
C THR A 628 30.12 27.45 -16.90
N PRO A 629 29.83 28.03 -18.07
CA PRO A 629 29.77 29.49 -18.12
C PRO A 629 28.57 30.06 -18.91
N ASN A 630 28.19 31.29 -18.57
CA ASN A 630 27.14 32.08 -19.22
C ASN A 630 27.51 32.47 -20.66
N PHE A 631 26.50 32.68 -21.52
CA PHE A 631 26.56 33.71 -22.56
C PHE A 631 25.17 34.34 -22.83
N SER A 632 25.19 35.57 -23.33
CA SER A 632 24.07 36.53 -23.30
C SER A 632 23.38 36.79 -24.65
N PHE A 633 22.20 37.41 -24.56
CA PHE A 633 21.33 37.94 -25.61
C PHE A 633 21.93 38.25 -26.99
N GLY A 634 21.23 37.79 -28.04
CA GLY A 634 21.26 38.36 -29.39
C GLY A 634 19.85 38.70 -29.87
N LYS A 635 19.58 39.98 -30.18
CA LYS A 635 18.31 40.43 -30.81
C LYS A 635 18.34 40.15 -32.31
N TYR A 636 17.24 39.66 -32.88
CA TYR A 636 16.90 39.95 -34.28
C TYR A 636 15.38 40.13 -34.45
N HIS A 637 14.97 41.33 -34.88
CA HIS A 637 13.67 41.55 -35.48
C HIS A 637 13.72 41.14 -36.96
N ASN A 638 12.71 40.42 -37.44
CA ASN A 638 12.21 40.67 -38.80
C ASN A 638 10.77 40.20 -38.97
N THR A 639 9.88 41.16 -39.26
CA THR A 639 8.49 40.89 -39.62
C THR A 639 8.36 40.63 -41.13
N GLN A 640 7.89 39.44 -41.52
CA GLN A 640 7.30 39.26 -42.85
C GLN A 640 5.88 38.69 -42.75
N ARG A 641 4.93 39.42 -43.34
CA ARG A 641 3.55 38.97 -43.56
C ARG A 641 3.54 37.96 -44.70
N LEU A 642 3.16 36.71 -44.43
CA LEU A 642 2.79 35.76 -45.47
C LEU A 642 1.26 35.57 -45.48
N ARG A 643 0.62 36.10 -46.53
CA ARG A 643 -0.78 35.82 -46.84
C ARG A 643 -0.91 34.38 -47.31
N LEU A 644 -1.41 33.48 -46.47
CA LEU A 644 -1.87 32.17 -46.92
C LEU A 644 -3.17 32.34 -47.72
N ARG A 645 -3.07 32.27 -49.05
CA ARG A 645 -4.23 32.01 -49.92
C ARG A 645 -4.62 30.55 -49.74
N CYS A 646 -5.77 30.29 -49.15
CA CYS A 646 -6.41 28.98 -49.20
C CYS A 646 -6.97 28.74 -50.62
N ASN A 647 -6.14 28.24 -51.52
CA ASN A 647 -6.59 27.55 -52.73
C ASN A 647 -6.42 26.06 -52.50
N GLY A 648 -7.51 25.30 -52.61
CA GLY A 648 -7.51 23.88 -52.25
C GLY A 648 -6.69 23.02 -53.19
N ILE A 649 -5.93 22.09 -52.62
CA ILE A 649 -5.52 20.85 -53.28
C ILE A 649 -6.32 19.71 -52.64
N VAL A 650 -7.63 19.70 -52.91
CA VAL A 650 -8.43 18.49 -52.82
C VAL A 650 -8.31 17.82 -54.19
N GLY A 651 -7.36 16.90 -54.31
CA GLY A 651 -6.97 16.31 -55.58
C GLY A 651 -6.68 14.82 -55.43
N SER A 652 -7.67 13.99 -55.73
CA SER A 652 -7.54 12.54 -55.83
C SER A 652 -6.49 12.13 -56.87
N ARG A 653 -5.35 11.59 -56.42
CA ARG A 653 -4.41 10.83 -57.27
C ARG A 653 -3.76 9.69 -56.49
N TYR A 654 -4.48 8.58 -56.38
CA TYR A 654 -3.90 7.22 -56.24
C TYR A 654 -4.90 6.17 -56.78
N ILE A 655 -5.34 6.37 -58.02
CA ILE A 655 -5.97 5.32 -58.84
C ILE A 655 -5.35 5.42 -60.23
N GLY A 656 -4.66 4.35 -60.66
CA GLY A 656 -4.11 4.18 -62.00
C GLY A 656 -2.77 4.88 -62.27
N ASP A 657 -1.67 4.13 -62.24
CA ASP A 657 -1.17 3.54 -63.49
C ASP A 657 -0.41 2.23 -63.21
N ASN A 658 -0.38 1.32 -64.18
CA ASN A 658 -0.04 -0.09 -63.96
C ASN A 658 1.12 -0.56 -64.84
N SER A 659 2.36 -0.23 -64.45
CA SER A 659 3.56 -0.71 -65.14
C SER A 659 4.77 -0.94 -64.22
N GLY A 660 5.19 -2.20 -64.06
CA GLY A 660 6.62 -2.50 -64.00
C GLY A 660 7.32 -2.74 -62.65
N VAL A 661 6.63 -3.00 -61.53
CA VAL A 661 7.30 -3.46 -60.28
C VAL A 661 6.61 -4.71 -59.71
N LYS A 662 7.36 -5.79 -59.50
CA LYS A 662 6.85 -7.05 -58.93
C LYS A 662 6.88 -7.01 -57.40
N GLY A 663 5.69 -6.90 -56.79
CA GLY A 663 5.43 -6.93 -55.33
C GLY A 663 4.97 -5.56 -54.78
N PRO A 664 4.04 -5.50 -53.79
CA PRO A 664 3.63 -6.54 -52.85
C PRO A 664 2.11 -6.83 -52.85
N PHE A 665 1.67 -7.93 -53.48
CA PHE A 665 0.24 -8.24 -53.61
C PHE A 665 -0.48 -8.64 -52.30
N ALA A 666 0.25 -9.10 -51.28
CA ALA A 666 -0.35 -9.53 -50.01
C ALA A 666 -0.88 -8.37 -49.13
N LYS A 667 -0.27 -7.18 -49.18
CA LYS A 667 -0.72 -6.04 -48.36
C LYS A 667 -2.11 -5.53 -48.75
N MET A 668 -2.51 -5.70 -50.00
CA MET A 668 -3.78 -5.16 -50.51
C MET A 668 -4.98 -6.05 -50.16
N SER A 669 -4.82 -7.38 -50.18
CA SER A 669 -5.92 -8.32 -49.89
C SER A 669 -6.44 -8.19 -48.46
N ASP A 670 -5.54 -8.07 -47.48
CA ASP A 670 -5.93 -7.99 -46.07
C ASP A 670 -6.51 -6.60 -45.73
N LEU A 671 -6.00 -5.53 -46.35
CA LEU A 671 -6.59 -4.18 -46.26
C LEU A 671 -7.98 -4.08 -46.92
N LEU A 672 -8.25 -4.89 -47.95
CA LEU A 672 -9.56 -4.96 -48.61
C LEU A 672 -10.56 -5.80 -47.80
N MET A 673 -10.09 -6.82 -47.06
CA MET A 673 -10.93 -7.58 -46.11
C MET A 673 -11.34 -6.72 -44.90
N SER A 674 -10.44 -5.89 -44.35
CA SER A 674 -10.70 -5.07 -43.16
C SER A 674 -11.60 -3.85 -43.40
N ARG A 675 -11.76 -3.39 -44.65
CA ARG A 675 -12.62 -2.25 -45.02
C ARG A 675 -14.11 -2.56 -45.16
N ARG A 676 -14.57 -3.77 -44.81
CA ARG A 676 -15.99 -4.11 -44.86
C ARG A 676 -16.76 -3.39 -43.76
N SER A 677 -17.80 -2.65 -44.14
CA SER A 677 -18.77 -2.14 -43.17
C SER A 677 -19.50 -3.29 -42.47
N TYR A 678 -19.70 -3.18 -41.17
CA TYR A 678 -20.39 -4.20 -40.37
C TYR A 678 -21.46 -3.56 -39.47
N MET A 679 -22.32 -4.39 -38.90
CA MET A 679 -23.30 -3.98 -37.89
C MET A 679 -22.76 -4.32 -36.50
N THR A 680 -22.99 -3.44 -35.52
CA THR A 680 -22.69 -3.71 -34.11
C THR A 680 -23.57 -4.83 -33.56
N ALA A 681 -23.28 -5.34 -32.35
CA ALA A 681 -23.90 -6.54 -31.79
C ALA A 681 -25.44 -6.49 -31.69
N LYS A 682 -26.03 -5.35 -31.28
CA LYS A 682 -27.49 -5.13 -31.29
C LYS A 682 -28.01 -4.57 -32.62
N GLY A 683 -27.14 -4.36 -33.61
CA GLY A 683 -27.50 -3.82 -34.92
C GLY A 683 -27.90 -2.35 -34.93
N LEU A 684 -27.55 -1.58 -33.89
CA LEU A 684 -27.95 -0.16 -33.76
C LEU A 684 -27.09 0.80 -34.60
N PHE A 685 -25.85 0.41 -34.91
CA PHE A 685 -24.97 1.17 -35.78
C PHE A 685 -24.52 0.36 -36.99
N LYS A 686 -24.47 1.03 -38.15
CA LYS A 686 -23.64 0.63 -39.27
C LYS A 686 -22.26 1.26 -39.07
N VAL A 687 -21.23 0.43 -38.97
CA VAL A 687 -19.84 0.85 -38.79
C VAL A 687 -19.15 0.92 -40.13
N GLU A 688 -18.54 2.06 -40.44
CA GLU A 688 -17.68 2.25 -41.62
C GLU A 688 -16.24 2.48 -41.15
N LYS A 689 -15.29 1.70 -41.70
CA LYS A 689 -13.86 1.80 -41.37
C LYS A 689 -13.14 2.71 -42.36
N HIS A 690 -12.41 3.68 -41.83
CA HIS A 690 -11.70 4.71 -42.58
C HIS A 690 -10.19 4.68 -42.27
N LEU A 691 -9.38 5.00 -43.27
CA LEU A 691 -7.94 5.17 -43.14
C LEU A 691 -7.61 6.65 -43.34
N THR A 692 -6.97 7.28 -42.36
CA THR A 692 -6.56 8.70 -42.43
C THR A 692 -5.11 8.87 -42.00
N PRO A 693 -4.35 9.83 -42.56
CA PRO A 693 -3.02 10.13 -42.04
C PRO A 693 -3.10 10.71 -40.62
N ALA A 694 -2.20 10.27 -39.76
CA ALA A 694 -1.97 10.87 -38.45
C ALA A 694 -1.40 12.30 -38.61
N PHE A 695 -1.40 13.09 -37.53
CA PHE A 695 -0.78 14.41 -37.59
C PHE A 695 0.75 14.25 -37.80
N PRO A 696 1.33 14.92 -38.83
CA PRO A 696 2.64 14.53 -39.36
C PRO A 696 3.83 14.91 -38.47
N ILE A 697 3.66 15.86 -37.55
CA ILE A 697 4.71 16.27 -36.60
C ILE A 697 4.39 15.66 -35.24
N ARG A 698 5.26 14.77 -34.75
CA ARG A 698 5.16 14.16 -33.41
C ARG A 698 5.84 15.05 -32.37
N GLU A 699 5.45 14.93 -31.11
CA GLU A 699 6.00 15.78 -30.03
C GLU A 699 7.46 15.51 -29.70
N HIS A 700 7.93 14.29 -29.97
CA HIS A 700 9.23 13.80 -29.57
C HIS A 700 9.99 13.26 -30.79
N PRO A 701 11.31 13.49 -30.92
CA PRO A 701 12.12 13.02 -32.07
C PRO A 701 12.17 11.49 -32.25
N ARG A 702 11.60 10.72 -31.34
CA ARG A 702 11.49 9.25 -31.42
C ARG A 702 10.05 8.75 -31.25
N GLY A 703 9.05 9.60 -31.57
CA GLY A 703 7.65 9.15 -31.73
C GLY A 703 7.46 8.27 -32.98
N THR A 704 8.24 8.53 -34.02
CA THR A 704 8.48 7.66 -35.17
C THR A 704 9.90 7.10 -35.16
N TRP A 705 10.19 6.13 -36.03
CA TRP A 705 11.55 5.60 -36.19
C TRP A 705 12.48 6.62 -36.88
N LYS A 706 11.95 7.34 -37.88
CA LYS A 706 12.57 8.50 -38.56
C LYS A 706 11.64 9.72 -38.54
N ASP A 707 12.20 10.92 -38.63
CA ASP A 707 11.44 12.18 -38.64
C ASP A 707 10.56 12.38 -39.90
N ASP A 708 10.92 11.71 -41.00
CA ASP A 708 10.19 11.75 -42.28
C ASP A 708 9.13 10.63 -42.42
N ASP A 709 9.09 9.65 -41.51
CA ASP A 709 8.04 8.64 -41.48
C ASP A 709 6.67 9.28 -41.28
N ARG A 710 5.64 8.71 -41.91
CA ARG A 710 4.25 9.16 -41.78
C ARG A 710 3.40 8.00 -41.26
N LEU A 711 2.68 8.27 -40.19
CA LEU A 711 1.81 7.31 -39.53
C LEU A 711 0.39 7.42 -40.06
N GLU A 712 -0.35 6.32 -40.04
CA GLU A 712 -1.77 6.26 -40.41
C GLU A 712 -2.63 5.91 -39.18
N LEU A 713 -3.92 6.23 -39.26
CA LEU A 713 -4.93 5.93 -38.25
C LEU A 713 -6.05 5.11 -38.88
N MET A 714 -6.41 4.00 -38.24
CA MET A 714 -7.63 3.25 -38.53
C MET A 714 -8.76 3.77 -37.65
N VAL A 715 -9.86 4.19 -38.27
CA VAL A 715 -10.93 4.95 -37.63
C VAL A 715 -12.28 4.31 -37.91
N ASN A 716 -13.07 4.06 -36.87
CA ASN A 716 -14.46 3.62 -37.02
C ASN A 716 -15.39 4.84 -36.96
N GLN A 717 -16.25 4.97 -37.98
CA GLN A 717 -17.42 5.84 -37.98
C GLN A 717 -18.66 5.00 -37.73
N TYR A 718 -19.30 5.19 -36.58
CA TYR A 718 -20.57 4.53 -36.24
C TYR A 718 -21.74 5.44 -36.66
N LYS A 719 -22.54 4.99 -37.63
CA LYS A 719 -23.75 5.69 -38.11
C LYS A 719 -25.00 5.03 -37.52
N PRO A 720 -25.84 5.74 -36.73
CA PRO A 720 -27.08 5.18 -36.19
C PRO A 720 -28.02 4.74 -37.31
N VAL A 721 -28.52 3.50 -37.24
CA VAL A 721 -29.38 2.92 -38.27
C VAL A 721 -30.70 3.69 -38.43
N ASN A 722 -31.17 4.29 -37.35
CA ASN A 722 -32.40 5.07 -37.26
C ASN A 722 -32.15 6.60 -37.37
N ASN A 723 -30.97 7.01 -37.85
CA ASN A 723 -30.68 8.37 -38.33
C ASN A 723 -29.78 8.34 -39.58
N PRO A 724 -30.22 7.72 -40.70
CA PRO A 724 -29.40 7.58 -41.90
C PRO A 724 -29.12 8.91 -42.61
N GLU A 725 -29.98 9.92 -42.41
CA GLU A 725 -29.86 11.27 -42.98
C GLU A 725 -29.80 12.32 -41.84
N PRO A 726 -28.64 12.47 -41.18
CA PRO A 726 -28.53 13.31 -39.99
C PRO A 726 -28.70 14.80 -40.31
N LYS A 727 -29.47 15.49 -39.46
CA LYS A 727 -29.88 16.89 -39.60
C LYS A 727 -28.90 17.84 -38.92
N ALA A 728 -29.06 19.14 -39.16
CA ALA A 728 -28.31 20.17 -38.43
C ALA A 728 -28.78 20.18 -36.95
N GLY A 729 -27.83 20.13 -36.01
CA GLY A 729 -28.12 20.02 -34.58
C GLY A 729 -27.95 18.59 -34.01
N ASP A 730 -27.97 17.55 -34.85
CA ASP A 730 -27.69 16.17 -34.44
C ASP A 730 -26.24 16.03 -33.96
N LEU A 731 -26.04 15.32 -32.84
CA LEU A 731 -24.76 15.29 -32.11
C LEU A 731 -23.71 14.41 -32.78
N THR A 732 -22.55 14.99 -33.09
CA THR A 732 -21.32 14.25 -33.39
C THR A 732 -20.58 13.92 -32.10
N LEU A 733 -20.16 12.67 -31.91
CA LEU A 733 -19.24 12.28 -30.84
C LEU A 733 -17.85 12.00 -31.39
N ILE A 734 -16.82 12.51 -30.71
CA ILE A 734 -15.43 12.10 -30.89
C ILE A 734 -15.00 11.39 -29.60
N VAL A 735 -14.50 10.16 -29.72
CA VAL A 735 -14.17 9.29 -28.59
C VAL A 735 -12.70 8.89 -28.66
N ALA A 736 -12.04 8.82 -27.52
CA ALA A 736 -10.64 8.40 -27.39
C ALA A 736 -10.50 7.27 -26.35
N HIS A 737 -9.82 6.19 -26.73
CA HIS A 737 -9.69 4.98 -25.91
C HIS A 737 -8.56 5.05 -24.88
N ALA A 738 -8.58 4.13 -23.91
CA ALA A 738 -7.55 3.98 -22.90
C ALA A 738 -6.29 3.26 -23.43
N ASN A 739 -5.17 3.35 -22.70
CA ASN A 739 -3.92 2.68 -23.08
C ASN A 739 -4.03 1.16 -22.98
N GLY A 740 -3.64 0.43 -24.03
CA GLY A 740 -3.74 -1.03 -24.12
C GLY A 740 -5.05 -1.54 -24.72
N PHE A 741 -5.98 -0.64 -25.03
CA PHE A 741 -7.31 -0.95 -25.58
C PHE A 741 -7.36 -0.69 -27.10
N HIS A 742 -8.47 -1.07 -27.73
CA HIS A 742 -8.79 -0.75 -29.13
C HIS A 742 -10.26 -0.29 -29.21
N LYS A 743 -10.56 0.49 -30.25
CA LYS A 743 -11.81 1.26 -30.42
C LYS A 743 -13.11 0.45 -30.37
N GLU A 744 -13.10 -0.83 -30.77
CA GLU A 744 -14.28 -1.71 -30.75
C GLU A 744 -14.76 -2.03 -29.31
N LEU A 745 -13.90 -1.93 -28.28
CA LEU A 745 -14.26 -2.23 -26.89
C LEU A 745 -15.28 -1.26 -26.25
N TYR A 746 -15.69 -0.24 -27.01
CA TYR A 746 -16.67 0.77 -26.62
C TYR A 746 -18.02 0.56 -27.34
N GLU A 747 -18.16 -0.43 -28.23
CA GLU A 747 -19.41 -0.71 -28.93
C GLU A 747 -20.61 -0.89 -27.98
N PRO A 748 -20.53 -1.68 -26.88
CA PRO A 748 -21.67 -1.84 -25.97
C PRO A 748 -22.05 -0.52 -25.27
N PHE A 749 -21.06 0.29 -24.89
CA PHE A 749 -21.28 1.63 -24.34
C PHE A 749 -21.96 2.55 -25.36
N PHE A 750 -21.53 2.54 -26.63
CA PHE A 750 -22.18 3.32 -27.70
C PHE A 750 -23.63 2.89 -27.95
N GLU A 751 -23.90 1.59 -27.92
CA GLU A 751 -25.24 1.03 -28.09
C GLU A 751 -26.19 1.45 -26.96
N TYR A 752 -25.79 1.30 -25.69
CA TYR A 752 -26.60 1.80 -24.57
C TYR A 752 -26.77 3.33 -24.61
N LEU A 753 -25.74 4.06 -25.04
CA LEU A 753 -25.78 5.54 -25.12
C LEU A 753 -26.79 6.00 -26.16
N VAL A 754 -26.80 5.43 -27.37
CA VAL A 754 -27.77 5.84 -28.40
C VAL A 754 -29.20 5.47 -28.00
N GLU A 755 -29.41 4.28 -27.44
CA GLU A 755 -30.75 3.85 -26.96
C GLU A 755 -31.33 4.82 -25.92
N ASP A 756 -30.52 5.31 -24.98
CA ASP A 756 -30.98 6.25 -23.95
C ASP A 756 -31.08 7.70 -24.47
N TYR A 757 -30.14 8.14 -25.31
CA TYR A 757 -30.12 9.49 -25.87
C TYR A 757 -31.35 9.77 -26.75
N GLU A 758 -31.80 8.74 -27.48
CA GLU A 758 -32.99 8.82 -28.31
C GLU A 758 -34.30 8.71 -27.54
N LYS A 759 -34.35 7.95 -26.44
CA LYS A 759 -35.49 7.96 -25.51
C LYS A 759 -35.75 9.36 -24.92
N ARG A 760 -34.70 10.18 -24.82
CA ARG A 760 -34.79 11.60 -24.41
C ARG A 760 -35.26 12.54 -25.54
N GLY A 761 -35.42 12.04 -26.77
CA GLY A 761 -35.88 12.81 -27.92
C GLY A 761 -34.79 13.65 -28.60
N ALA A 762 -33.54 13.20 -28.56
CA ALA A 762 -32.44 13.78 -29.33
C ALA A 762 -31.85 12.72 -30.29
N LYS A 763 -31.04 13.15 -31.27
CA LYS A 763 -30.46 12.27 -32.30
C LYS A 763 -28.95 12.40 -32.37
N LEU A 764 -28.26 11.26 -32.47
CA LEU A 764 -26.84 11.22 -32.82
C LEU A 764 -26.68 11.32 -34.34
N ARG A 765 -25.67 12.07 -34.78
CA ARG A 765 -25.22 12.13 -36.18
C ARG A 765 -24.31 10.96 -36.50
N ASN A 766 -23.24 10.81 -35.72
CA ASN A 766 -22.29 9.70 -35.79
C ASN A 766 -21.36 9.72 -34.56
N ILE A 767 -20.67 8.60 -34.34
CA ILE A 767 -19.57 8.48 -33.37
C ILE A 767 -18.29 8.18 -34.14
N TRP A 768 -17.23 8.92 -33.83
CA TRP A 768 -15.91 8.75 -34.41
C TRP A 768 -14.91 8.35 -33.34
N ILE A 769 -14.17 7.27 -33.59
CA ILE A 769 -13.07 6.83 -32.73
C ILE A 769 -11.97 6.24 -33.59
N ALA A 770 -10.77 6.77 -33.42
CA ALA A 770 -9.56 6.24 -34.01
C ALA A 770 -8.90 5.28 -33.02
N ASP A 771 -8.28 4.21 -33.52
CA ASP A 771 -7.22 3.58 -32.75
C ASP A 771 -6.03 4.57 -32.71
N ILE A 772 -5.50 4.82 -31.52
CA ILE A 772 -4.32 5.67 -31.33
C ILE A 772 -3.17 5.09 -32.17
N HIS A 773 -2.38 5.95 -32.82
CA HIS A 773 -1.35 5.58 -33.82
C HIS A 773 -0.49 4.33 -33.50
N ASN A 774 -0.19 4.06 -32.22
CA ASN A 774 0.63 2.93 -31.77
C ASN A 774 -0.15 1.72 -31.21
N GLN A 775 -1.49 1.73 -31.26
CA GLN A 775 -2.40 0.76 -30.63
C GLN A 775 -3.44 0.22 -31.61
N GLY A 776 -4.06 -0.91 -31.29
CA GLY A 776 -5.09 -1.55 -32.11
C GLY A 776 -4.67 -1.75 -33.58
N GLU A 777 -5.59 -1.54 -34.51
CA GLU A 777 -5.32 -1.65 -35.95
C GLU A 777 -4.36 -0.55 -36.45
N SER A 778 -4.35 0.64 -35.87
CA SER A 778 -3.37 1.70 -36.19
C SER A 778 -1.93 1.25 -35.88
N GLY A 779 -1.72 0.63 -34.72
CA GLY A 779 -0.44 0.05 -34.33
C GLY A 779 0.04 -1.07 -35.26
N VAL A 780 -0.90 -1.85 -35.81
CA VAL A 780 -0.60 -2.87 -36.83
C VAL A 780 -0.18 -2.24 -38.16
N LEU A 781 -0.86 -1.20 -38.62
CA LEU A 781 -0.51 -0.46 -39.85
C LEU A 781 0.89 0.16 -39.75
N ASN A 782 1.19 0.75 -38.60
CA ASN A 782 2.41 1.50 -38.34
C ASN A 782 3.58 0.65 -37.81
N GLU A 783 3.45 -0.69 -37.72
CA GLU A 783 4.39 -1.55 -36.96
C GLU A 783 5.89 -1.45 -37.36
N LYS A 784 6.19 -0.88 -38.53
CA LYS A 784 7.56 -0.68 -39.07
C LYS A 784 8.09 0.75 -38.97
N THR A 785 7.25 1.71 -38.58
CA THR A 785 7.54 3.16 -38.52
C THR A 785 7.33 3.75 -37.12
N LEU A 786 6.75 3.00 -36.18
CA LEU A 786 6.61 3.41 -34.78
C LEU A 786 7.98 3.57 -34.10
N GLY A 787 8.12 4.64 -33.32
CA GLY A 787 9.26 4.85 -32.44
C GLY A 787 9.05 4.27 -31.04
N GLY A 788 9.85 4.76 -30.09
CA GLY A 788 9.83 4.35 -28.68
C GLY A 788 9.67 5.49 -27.68
N ASP A 789 9.61 6.75 -28.13
CA ASP A 789 9.38 7.93 -27.29
C ASP A 789 8.05 8.60 -27.68
N ILE A 790 6.97 8.09 -27.10
CA ILE A 790 5.59 8.40 -27.49
C ILE A 790 5.08 9.59 -26.66
N SER A 791 4.32 10.52 -27.24
CA SER A 791 3.54 11.51 -26.46
C SER A 791 2.09 11.05 -26.35
N TRP A 792 1.45 11.25 -25.20
CA TRP A 792 -0.01 11.07 -25.11
C TRP A 792 -0.73 12.08 -26.01
N PHE A 793 -0.28 13.33 -26.02
CA PHE A 793 -0.92 14.45 -26.70
C PHE A 793 -0.70 14.49 -28.22
N ASP A 794 0.08 13.57 -28.77
CA ASP A 794 0.09 13.30 -30.19
C ASP A 794 -1.32 12.95 -30.69
N HIS A 795 -2.09 12.18 -29.92
CA HIS A 795 -3.45 11.85 -30.32
C HIS A 795 -4.41 13.05 -30.28
N SER A 796 -4.14 14.04 -29.42
CA SER A 796 -4.87 15.32 -29.42
C SER A 796 -4.69 16.07 -30.75
N ARG A 797 -3.55 15.89 -31.42
CA ARG A 797 -3.28 16.41 -32.76
C ARG A 797 -3.87 15.54 -33.87
N ASP A 798 -3.82 14.21 -33.69
CA ASP A 798 -4.46 13.24 -34.59
C ASP A 798 -5.98 13.49 -34.71
N VAL A 799 -6.66 13.88 -33.62
CA VAL A 799 -8.08 14.30 -33.65
C VAL A 799 -8.31 15.50 -34.59
N PHE A 800 -7.42 16.49 -34.64
CA PHE A 800 -7.53 17.57 -35.63
C PHE A 800 -7.32 17.05 -37.06
N SER A 801 -6.39 16.12 -37.27
CA SER A 801 -6.23 15.47 -38.59
C SER A 801 -7.53 14.80 -39.02
N LEU A 802 -8.16 14.02 -38.13
CA LEU A 802 -9.43 13.36 -38.38
C LEU A 802 -10.55 14.33 -38.80
N ILE A 803 -10.72 15.43 -38.06
CA ILE A 803 -11.71 16.48 -38.36
C ILE A 803 -11.45 17.12 -39.73
N MET A 804 -10.18 17.39 -40.06
CA MET A 804 -9.80 17.99 -41.36
C MET A 804 -10.03 17.06 -42.55
N HIS A 805 -10.04 15.74 -42.35
CA HIS A 805 -10.32 14.76 -43.41
C HIS A 805 -11.81 14.49 -43.62
N PHE A 806 -12.66 14.62 -42.59
CA PHE A 806 -14.11 14.43 -42.69
C PHE A 806 -14.96 15.66 -42.30
N PRO A 807 -14.70 16.86 -42.87
CA PRO A 807 -15.39 18.09 -42.48
C PRO A 807 -16.88 18.14 -42.87
N LYS A 808 -17.35 17.19 -43.70
CA LYS A 808 -18.77 17.03 -44.06
C LYS A 808 -19.55 16.19 -43.05
N ASP A 809 -18.88 15.28 -42.36
CA ASP A 809 -19.50 14.30 -41.47
C ASP A 809 -19.29 14.63 -39.99
N ILE A 810 -18.18 15.30 -39.66
CA ILE A 810 -17.86 15.79 -38.32
C ILE A 810 -18.34 17.25 -38.21
N VAL A 811 -19.60 17.40 -37.81
CA VAL A 811 -20.32 18.70 -37.82
C VAL A 811 -20.82 19.04 -36.41
N ARG A 812 -20.85 20.32 -36.06
CA ARG A 812 -21.35 20.79 -34.75
C ARG A 812 -22.85 20.49 -34.57
N PRO A 813 -23.30 20.15 -33.34
CA PRO A 813 -22.53 20.07 -32.10
C PRO A 813 -21.59 18.85 -32.06
N ILE A 814 -20.39 19.04 -31.51
CA ILE A 814 -19.38 17.99 -31.32
C ILE A 814 -19.16 17.85 -29.82
N ALA A 815 -19.25 16.65 -29.24
CA ALA A 815 -18.82 16.40 -27.85
C ALA A 815 -17.69 15.36 -27.80
N GLY A 816 -16.84 15.47 -26.79
CA GLY A 816 -15.72 14.56 -26.56
C GLY A 816 -16.00 13.58 -25.43
N ILE A 817 -15.71 12.28 -25.62
CA ILE A 817 -15.73 11.27 -24.55
C ILE A 817 -14.37 10.57 -24.51
N GLY A 818 -13.61 10.71 -23.43
CA GLY A 818 -12.27 10.13 -23.33
C GLY A 818 -12.13 9.25 -22.11
N HIS A 819 -11.66 8.01 -22.28
CA HIS A 819 -11.40 7.06 -21.19
C HIS A 819 -9.91 7.07 -20.81
N SER A 820 -9.58 7.18 -19.51
CA SER A 820 -8.20 7.05 -19.00
C SER A 820 -7.25 8.07 -19.66
N MET A 821 -6.19 7.62 -20.33
CA MET A 821 -5.32 8.43 -21.20
C MET A 821 -6.12 9.20 -22.27
N GLY A 822 -7.10 8.58 -22.91
CA GLY A 822 -7.99 9.22 -23.89
C GLY A 822 -8.76 10.41 -23.32
N GLY A 823 -9.02 10.39 -22.02
CA GLY A 823 -9.55 11.55 -21.27
C GLY A 823 -8.61 12.74 -21.34
N ALA A 824 -7.35 12.56 -20.91
CA ALA A 824 -6.34 13.61 -20.97
C ALA A 824 -6.11 14.12 -22.42
N GLN A 825 -6.17 13.23 -23.41
CA GLN A 825 -6.01 13.59 -24.83
C GLN A 825 -7.12 14.53 -25.34
N LEU A 826 -8.39 14.25 -25.06
CA LEU A 826 -9.49 15.12 -25.51
C LEU A 826 -9.55 16.44 -24.72
N PHE A 827 -9.19 16.42 -23.43
CA PHE A 827 -9.03 17.66 -22.65
C PHE A 827 -7.91 18.55 -23.24
N ARG A 828 -6.78 17.97 -23.65
CA ARG A 828 -5.71 18.70 -24.34
C ARG A 828 -6.15 19.21 -25.70
N ALA A 829 -6.89 18.43 -26.49
CA ALA A 829 -7.47 18.89 -27.75
C ALA A 829 -8.43 20.08 -27.53
N SER A 830 -9.24 20.03 -26.48
CA SER A 830 -10.10 21.15 -26.07
C SER A 830 -9.31 22.36 -25.60
N HIS A 831 -8.16 22.19 -24.95
CA HIS A 831 -7.28 23.31 -24.58
C HIS A 831 -6.66 23.95 -25.83
N MET A 832 -6.17 23.14 -26.78
CA MET A 832 -5.59 23.60 -28.04
C MET A 832 -6.60 24.33 -28.94
N HIS A 833 -7.87 23.91 -28.91
CA HIS A 833 -8.95 24.57 -29.65
C HIS A 833 -10.19 24.74 -28.76
N PRO A 834 -10.29 25.82 -27.94
CA PRO A 834 -11.32 26.01 -26.91
C PRO A 834 -12.78 26.08 -27.36
N THR A 835 -13.04 26.05 -28.68
CA THR A 835 -14.40 25.97 -29.24
C THR A 835 -14.64 24.66 -30.01
N LEU A 836 -13.72 23.69 -29.97
CA LEU A 836 -13.88 22.43 -30.71
C LEU A 836 -15.12 21.68 -30.21
N PHE A 837 -15.17 21.45 -28.90
CA PHE A 837 -16.24 20.71 -28.26
C PHE A 837 -17.32 21.65 -27.71
N THR A 838 -18.55 21.16 -27.71
CA THR A 838 -19.69 21.70 -26.99
C THR A 838 -19.60 21.36 -25.49
N CYS A 839 -19.13 20.14 -25.16
CA CYS A 839 -18.85 19.68 -23.80
C CYS A 839 -17.89 18.47 -23.84
N LEU A 840 -17.32 18.10 -22.68
CA LEU A 840 -16.45 16.94 -22.50
C LEU A 840 -17.00 15.98 -21.44
N ILE A 841 -16.78 14.70 -21.67
CA ILE A 841 -16.90 13.62 -20.67
C ILE A 841 -15.52 12.99 -20.51
N GLY A 842 -14.97 13.08 -19.31
CA GLY A 842 -13.82 12.27 -18.88
C GLY A 842 -14.32 11.02 -18.16
N VAL A 843 -14.21 9.86 -18.79
CA VAL A 843 -14.42 8.58 -18.10
C VAL A 843 -13.10 8.16 -17.47
N ASP A 844 -13.08 8.17 -16.13
CA ASP A 844 -11.92 7.93 -15.29
C ASP A 844 -10.58 8.47 -15.84
N PRO A 845 -10.49 9.78 -16.15
CA PRO A 845 -9.39 10.34 -16.90
C PRO A 845 -8.14 10.46 -16.03
N VAL A 846 -7.00 10.07 -16.60
CA VAL A 846 -5.70 10.12 -15.92
C VAL A 846 -5.14 11.55 -15.96
N ILE A 847 -5.65 12.39 -15.07
CA ILE A 847 -5.28 13.80 -14.89
C ILE A 847 -5.12 14.05 -13.38
N ALA A 848 -3.92 14.40 -12.92
CA ALA A 848 -3.56 14.51 -11.50
C ALA A 848 -2.36 15.47 -11.30
N PRO A 849 -2.23 16.14 -10.14
CA PRO A 849 -1.15 17.10 -9.87
C PRO A 849 0.23 16.45 -9.67
N GLU A 850 0.27 15.16 -9.36
CA GLU A 850 1.49 14.37 -9.17
C GLU A 850 1.47 13.11 -10.03
N THR A 851 2.50 12.25 -9.90
CA THR A 851 2.63 11.03 -10.71
C THR A 851 1.39 10.15 -10.59
N ALA A 852 0.75 9.90 -11.74
CA ALA A 852 -0.57 9.25 -11.80
C ALA A 852 -0.59 7.78 -11.32
N PHE A 853 0.58 7.15 -11.18
CA PHE A 853 0.72 5.76 -10.77
C PHE A 853 1.79 5.65 -9.67
N PRO A 854 1.45 5.09 -8.48
CA PRO A 854 2.46 4.85 -7.46
C PRO A 854 3.40 3.71 -7.88
N ALA A 855 4.65 3.73 -7.42
CA ALA A 855 5.65 2.73 -7.80
C ALA A 855 5.23 1.27 -7.48
N SER A 856 4.36 1.07 -6.48
CA SER A 856 3.76 -0.20 -6.10
C SER A 856 2.71 -0.74 -7.09
N ALA A 857 2.15 0.11 -7.95
CA ALA A 857 1.12 -0.22 -8.94
C ALA A 857 1.52 0.24 -10.35
N ASN A 858 2.82 0.21 -10.69
CA ASN A 858 3.35 0.65 -11.97
C ASN A 858 2.77 -0.17 -13.15
N PRO A 859 1.93 0.43 -14.02
CA PRO A 859 1.29 -0.32 -15.11
C PRO A 859 2.29 -0.74 -16.19
N ALA A 860 3.39 0.00 -16.40
CA ALA A 860 4.43 -0.41 -17.34
C ALA A 860 5.07 -1.74 -16.89
N ALA A 861 5.38 -1.87 -15.60
CA ALA A 861 5.96 -3.10 -15.03
C ALA A 861 4.98 -4.29 -15.06
N MET A 862 3.67 -4.03 -14.87
CA MET A 862 2.63 -5.06 -15.03
C MET A 862 2.45 -5.46 -16.49
N SER A 863 2.47 -4.51 -17.42
CA SER A 863 2.37 -4.74 -18.86
C SER A 863 3.55 -5.54 -19.41
N ALA A 864 4.78 -5.17 -19.04
CA ALA A 864 6.00 -5.86 -19.47
C ALA A 864 6.02 -7.36 -19.11
N LYS A 865 5.34 -7.75 -18.01
CA LYS A 865 5.24 -9.13 -17.53
C LYS A 865 4.03 -9.90 -18.08
N ARG A 866 3.11 -9.25 -18.81
CA ARG A 866 1.96 -9.95 -19.42
C ARG A 866 2.41 -10.86 -20.56
N ARG A 867 1.67 -11.97 -20.73
CA ARG A 867 1.76 -12.86 -21.90
C ARG A 867 1.24 -12.10 -23.13
N ASP A 868 2.01 -12.14 -24.21
CA ASP A 868 1.75 -11.42 -25.46
C ASP A 868 1.61 -12.34 -26.69
N ILE A 869 1.79 -13.65 -26.53
CA ILE A 869 1.66 -14.64 -27.61
C ILE A 869 1.08 -15.97 -27.12
N TRP A 870 0.23 -16.60 -27.95
CA TRP A 870 -0.47 -17.86 -27.67
C TRP A 870 -0.42 -18.80 -28.89
N PRO A 871 -0.44 -20.15 -28.71
CA PRO A 871 -0.28 -21.09 -29.82
C PRO A 871 -1.46 -21.15 -30.80
N SER A 872 -2.65 -20.76 -30.34
CA SER A 872 -3.85 -20.63 -31.16
C SER A 872 -4.75 -19.52 -30.63
N ILE A 873 -5.76 -19.13 -31.43
CA ILE A 873 -6.80 -18.19 -30.97
C ILE A 873 -7.71 -18.82 -29.91
N GLU A 874 -7.89 -20.14 -29.91
CA GLU A 874 -8.60 -20.92 -28.88
C GLU A 874 -7.85 -20.90 -27.54
N ASP A 875 -6.52 -21.02 -27.55
CA ASP A 875 -5.68 -20.88 -26.34
C ASP A 875 -5.73 -19.46 -25.78
N ALA A 876 -5.72 -18.45 -26.66
CA ALA A 876 -5.86 -17.05 -26.26
C ALA A 876 -7.23 -16.80 -25.61
N LYS A 877 -8.33 -17.23 -26.23
CA LYS A 877 -9.69 -17.15 -25.67
C LYS A 877 -9.78 -17.84 -24.30
N THR A 878 -9.22 -19.04 -24.18
CA THR A 878 -9.19 -19.81 -22.92
C THR A 878 -8.41 -19.06 -21.85
N PHE A 879 -7.23 -18.52 -22.20
CA PHE A 879 -6.43 -17.70 -21.30
C PHE A 879 -7.16 -16.44 -20.83
N PHE A 880 -7.86 -15.70 -21.69
CA PHE A 880 -8.58 -14.49 -21.26
C PHE A 880 -9.75 -14.85 -20.33
N LYS A 881 -10.56 -15.85 -20.69
CA LYS A 881 -11.70 -16.30 -19.87
C LYS A 881 -11.29 -16.87 -18.51
N SER A 882 -10.09 -17.42 -18.37
CA SER A 882 -9.60 -18.00 -17.10
C SER A 882 -9.01 -16.98 -16.12
N ARG A 883 -8.99 -15.68 -16.43
CA ARG A 883 -8.24 -14.66 -15.67
C ARG A 883 -9.19 -13.70 -14.95
N PRO A 884 -9.11 -13.56 -13.61
CA PRO A 884 -10.01 -12.70 -12.84
C PRO A 884 -10.13 -11.25 -13.34
N PHE A 885 -9.05 -10.67 -13.85
CA PHE A 885 -9.03 -9.32 -14.43
C PHE A 885 -9.99 -9.12 -15.62
N TYR A 886 -10.22 -10.16 -16.43
CA TYR A 886 -11.15 -10.11 -17.56
C TYR A 886 -12.55 -10.64 -17.20
N GLN A 887 -12.68 -11.33 -16.07
CA GLN A 887 -13.98 -11.85 -15.59
C GLN A 887 -14.88 -10.76 -14.99
N SER A 888 -14.33 -9.57 -14.67
CA SER A 888 -15.11 -8.39 -14.30
C SER A 888 -15.65 -7.59 -15.49
N TRP A 889 -15.19 -7.88 -16.72
CA TRP A 889 -15.66 -7.19 -17.92
C TRP A 889 -17.05 -7.70 -18.33
N ASP A 890 -17.84 -6.83 -18.96
CA ASP A 890 -19.05 -7.23 -19.66
C ASP A 890 -18.71 -8.31 -20.72
N PRO A 891 -19.47 -9.42 -20.80
CA PRO A 891 -19.15 -10.53 -21.70
C PRO A 891 -19.03 -10.13 -23.17
N VAL A 892 -19.82 -9.15 -23.64
CA VAL A 892 -19.78 -8.67 -25.02
C VAL A 892 -18.49 -7.88 -25.26
N VAL A 893 -18.05 -7.09 -24.29
CA VAL A 893 -16.75 -6.37 -24.36
C VAL A 893 -15.59 -7.37 -24.39
N LEU A 894 -15.65 -8.45 -23.62
CA LEU A 894 -14.64 -9.51 -23.65
C LEU A 894 -14.62 -10.27 -24.98
N ASP A 895 -15.78 -10.58 -25.55
CA ASP A 895 -15.88 -11.20 -26.89
C ASP A 895 -15.33 -10.29 -28.00
N LEU A 896 -15.56 -8.97 -27.90
CA LEU A 896 -14.95 -7.98 -28.79
C LEU A 896 -13.42 -7.92 -28.63
N HIS A 897 -12.89 -8.05 -27.41
CA HIS A 897 -11.44 -8.14 -27.18
C HIS A 897 -10.82 -9.39 -27.82
N MET A 898 -11.47 -10.55 -27.67
CA MET A 898 -11.02 -11.80 -28.31
C MET A 898 -11.15 -11.78 -29.84
N LYS A 899 -11.98 -10.88 -30.40
CA LYS A 899 -12.20 -10.74 -31.85
C LYS A 899 -11.25 -9.74 -32.52
N TYR A 900 -10.98 -8.59 -31.90
CA TYR A 900 -10.21 -7.48 -32.50
C TYR A 900 -8.89 -7.18 -31.79
N GLY A 901 -8.69 -7.66 -30.56
CA GLY A 901 -7.44 -7.51 -29.81
C GLY A 901 -6.32 -8.46 -30.21
N LEU A 902 -6.59 -9.42 -31.10
CA LEU A 902 -5.67 -10.49 -31.52
C LEU A 902 -5.40 -10.48 -33.03
N ARG A 903 -4.16 -10.80 -33.41
CA ARG A 903 -3.69 -10.98 -34.80
C ARG A 903 -2.81 -12.23 -34.92
N LYS A 904 -2.80 -12.87 -36.09
CA LYS A 904 -1.90 -13.99 -36.38
C LYS A 904 -0.45 -13.53 -36.58
N VAL A 905 0.50 -14.43 -36.33
CA VAL A 905 1.89 -14.30 -36.78
C VAL A 905 2.02 -14.66 -38.28
N PRO A 906 3.04 -14.19 -39.02
CA PRO A 906 4.17 -13.37 -38.58
C PRO A 906 3.81 -11.89 -38.33
N THR A 907 4.57 -11.26 -37.45
CA THR A 907 4.51 -9.81 -37.16
C THR A 907 5.92 -9.22 -37.11
N ALA A 908 6.07 -7.89 -37.03
CA ALA A 908 7.39 -7.28 -36.89
C ALA A 908 8.20 -7.78 -35.67
N ILE A 909 7.52 -8.17 -34.59
CA ILE A 909 8.14 -8.72 -33.36
C ILE A 909 8.26 -10.25 -33.36
N TYR A 910 7.45 -10.95 -34.16
CA TYR A 910 7.52 -12.40 -34.36
C TYR A 910 7.61 -12.72 -35.86
N PRO A 911 8.76 -12.46 -36.51
CA PRO A 911 8.89 -12.55 -37.98
C PRO A 911 8.99 -13.99 -38.49
N ASP A 912 9.33 -14.94 -37.62
CA ASP A 912 9.58 -16.34 -37.95
C ASP A 912 8.62 -17.25 -37.14
N PRO A 913 7.48 -17.68 -37.74
CA PRO A 913 6.52 -18.53 -37.06
C PRO A 913 7.10 -19.87 -36.60
N SER A 914 8.19 -20.37 -37.22
CA SER A 914 8.78 -21.67 -36.83
C SER A 914 9.42 -21.65 -35.43
N LYS A 915 9.73 -20.46 -34.91
CA LYS A 915 10.30 -20.24 -33.57
C LYS A 915 9.24 -19.95 -32.50
N VAL A 916 7.95 -20.03 -32.86
CA VAL A 916 6.82 -19.75 -31.97
C VAL A 916 6.05 -21.04 -31.73
N GLU A 917 5.73 -21.32 -30.46
CA GLU A 917 4.81 -22.40 -30.08
C GLU A 917 3.47 -22.23 -30.82
N GLY A 918 2.99 -23.26 -31.52
CA GLY A 918 1.80 -23.20 -32.38
C GLY A 918 2.05 -22.79 -33.84
N GLY A 919 3.27 -22.38 -34.19
CA GLY A 919 3.66 -22.12 -35.57
C GLY A 919 2.85 -21.00 -36.23
N THR A 920 2.35 -21.27 -37.45
CA THR A 920 1.49 -20.34 -38.22
C THR A 920 0.08 -20.15 -37.62
N ASN A 921 -0.31 -20.94 -36.63
CA ASN A 921 -1.58 -20.77 -35.92
C ASN A 921 -1.48 -19.80 -34.74
N ALA A 922 -0.26 -19.46 -34.32
CA ALA A 922 -0.04 -18.60 -33.17
C ALA A 922 -0.61 -17.19 -33.37
N VAL A 923 -1.08 -16.61 -32.27
CA VAL A 923 -1.66 -15.26 -32.22
C VAL A 923 -0.96 -14.40 -31.18
N THR A 924 -0.90 -13.10 -31.45
CA THR A 924 -0.35 -12.07 -30.58
C THR A 924 -1.31 -10.88 -30.52
N LEU A 925 -1.06 -9.93 -29.62
CA LEU A 925 -1.88 -8.73 -29.47
C LEU A 925 -1.75 -7.78 -30.66
N THR A 926 -2.82 -7.06 -31.00
CA THR A 926 -2.78 -5.96 -31.99
C THR A 926 -1.99 -4.76 -31.47
N THR A 927 -2.25 -4.34 -30.23
CA THR A 927 -1.35 -3.46 -29.47
C THR A 927 -0.19 -4.27 -28.91
N THR A 928 1.04 -4.07 -29.41
CA THR A 928 2.20 -4.80 -28.89
C THR A 928 2.52 -4.40 -27.45
N LYS A 929 2.98 -5.36 -26.64
CA LYS A 929 3.40 -5.16 -25.24
C LYS A 929 4.40 -4.00 -25.09
N HIS A 930 5.34 -3.88 -26.03
CA HIS A 930 6.32 -2.80 -26.06
C HIS A 930 5.67 -1.41 -26.22
N GLN A 931 4.71 -1.28 -27.14
CA GLN A 931 4.03 -0.01 -27.40
C GLN A 931 3.06 0.38 -26.25
N GLU A 932 2.41 -0.59 -25.60
CA GLU A 932 1.65 -0.36 -24.35
C GLU A 932 2.58 0.14 -23.22
N VAL A 933 3.74 -0.49 -23.05
CA VAL A 933 4.78 -0.11 -22.06
C VAL A 933 5.36 1.27 -22.35
N PHE A 934 5.73 1.58 -23.59
CA PHE A 934 6.22 2.91 -23.99
C PHE A 934 5.15 4.00 -23.84
N THR A 935 3.86 3.64 -23.81
CA THR A 935 2.80 4.59 -23.50
C THR A 935 2.69 4.87 -22.00
N PHE A 936 3.10 3.94 -21.12
CA PHE A 936 3.18 4.18 -19.66
C PHE A 936 4.52 4.77 -19.21
N TRP A 937 5.63 4.45 -19.88
CA TRP A 937 6.98 4.80 -19.45
C TRP A 937 7.79 5.44 -20.59
N ARG A 938 8.66 6.38 -20.23
CA ARG A 938 9.53 7.13 -21.16
C ARG A 938 10.99 6.75 -20.89
N THR A 939 11.85 6.78 -21.91
CA THR A 939 13.24 6.29 -21.81
C THR A 939 14.21 7.23 -21.07
N SER A 940 13.78 8.44 -20.68
CA SER A 940 14.54 9.32 -19.78
C SER A 940 14.25 9.01 -18.30
N LEU A 941 15.15 9.43 -17.40
CA LEU A 941 15.07 9.23 -15.94
C LEU A 941 13.95 10.03 -15.23
N GLN A 942 12.88 10.39 -15.94
CA GLN A 942 11.75 11.17 -15.43
C GLN A 942 10.46 10.37 -15.63
N ASP A 943 9.60 10.34 -14.61
CA ASP A 943 8.24 9.82 -14.73
C ASP A 943 7.46 10.60 -15.79
N ARG A 944 6.44 9.98 -16.40
CA ARG A 944 5.62 10.65 -17.42
C ARG A 944 4.92 11.88 -16.84
N ILE A 945 5.19 13.03 -17.45
CA ILE A 945 4.64 14.32 -17.06
C ILE A 945 3.26 14.58 -17.66
N ASP A 946 2.82 13.81 -18.67
CA ASP A 946 1.58 14.05 -19.42
C ASP A 946 0.35 14.26 -18.49
N PRO A 947 0.10 13.45 -17.43
CA PRO A 947 -1.04 13.66 -16.52
C PRO A 947 -0.97 14.97 -15.73
N LYS A 948 0.25 15.37 -15.32
CA LYS A 948 0.54 16.58 -14.55
C LYS A 948 0.45 17.82 -15.42
N GLU A 949 0.93 17.75 -16.66
CA GLU A 949 0.81 18.81 -17.65
C GLU A 949 -0.65 19.04 -18.08
N MET A 950 -1.48 18.00 -18.14
CA MET A 950 -2.92 18.22 -18.33
C MET A 950 -3.57 18.84 -17.08
N PHE A 951 -3.15 18.43 -15.87
CA PHE A 951 -3.70 18.99 -14.63
C PHE A 951 -3.44 20.50 -14.51
N THR A 952 -2.23 20.98 -14.83
CA THR A 952 -1.90 22.42 -14.80
C THR A 952 -2.61 23.26 -15.86
N LEU A 953 -3.33 22.64 -16.80
CA LEU A 953 -4.11 23.31 -17.84
C LEU A 953 -5.64 23.13 -17.67
N LEU A 954 -6.10 22.43 -16.63
CA LEU A 954 -7.53 22.24 -16.35
C LEU A 954 -8.27 23.57 -16.16
N ASP A 955 -7.65 24.55 -15.51
CA ASP A 955 -8.22 25.89 -15.27
C ASP A 955 -8.44 26.70 -16.57
N LYS A 956 -7.85 26.26 -17.69
CA LYS A 956 -8.01 26.88 -19.02
C LYS A 956 -9.11 26.22 -19.87
N ILE A 957 -9.74 25.15 -19.39
CA ILE A 957 -10.83 24.47 -20.11
C ILE A 957 -12.08 25.37 -20.12
N LYS A 958 -12.60 25.68 -21.31
CA LYS A 958 -13.71 26.64 -21.51
C LYS A 958 -15.07 26.01 -21.76
N VAL A 959 -15.15 24.68 -21.71
CA VAL A 959 -16.35 23.91 -22.05
C VAL A 959 -16.87 23.16 -20.82
N PRO A 960 -18.19 22.91 -20.70
CA PRO A 960 -18.75 22.08 -19.64
C PRO A 960 -18.07 20.70 -19.55
N VAL A 961 -17.74 20.27 -18.33
CA VAL A 961 -17.10 18.96 -18.06
C VAL A 961 -17.98 18.04 -17.20
N CYS A 962 -18.08 16.77 -17.58
CA CYS A 962 -18.57 15.70 -16.73
C CYS A 962 -17.44 14.68 -16.50
N TYR A 963 -17.28 14.25 -15.25
CA TYR A 963 -16.40 13.15 -14.87
C TYR A 963 -17.22 11.91 -14.50
N ILE A 964 -16.95 10.76 -15.11
CA ILE A 964 -17.56 9.48 -14.74
C ILE A 964 -16.46 8.60 -14.15
N GLN A 965 -16.52 8.31 -12.85
CA GLN A 965 -15.44 7.67 -12.09
C GLN A 965 -15.88 6.31 -11.55
N GLY A 966 -15.00 5.30 -11.55
CA GLY A 966 -15.24 4.06 -10.81
C GLY A 966 -14.99 4.25 -9.31
N GLU A 967 -15.90 3.74 -8.47
CA GLU A 967 -15.81 3.82 -7.00
C GLU A 967 -14.52 3.21 -6.42
N THR A 968 -14.01 2.14 -7.03
CA THR A 968 -12.80 1.44 -6.58
C THR A 968 -11.59 1.73 -7.47
N SER A 969 -11.65 2.77 -8.31
CA SER A 969 -10.60 3.09 -9.27
C SER A 969 -9.24 3.40 -8.65
N VAL A 970 -8.23 2.68 -9.12
CA VAL A 970 -6.81 2.87 -8.79
C VAL A 970 -6.13 4.01 -9.56
N ILE A 971 -6.89 4.93 -10.16
CA ILE A 971 -6.37 6.21 -10.69
C ILE A 971 -6.69 7.38 -9.74
N ASN A 972 -7.74 7.24 -8.93
CA ASN A 972 -8.29 8.30 -8.10
C ASN A 972 -7.80 8.21 -6.64
N TRP A 973 -6.49 8.03 -6.47
CA TRP A 973 -5.87 8.01 -5.14
C TRP A 973 -5.94 9.39 -4.48
N GLY A 974 -6.07 9.40 -3.16
CA GLY A 974 -6.15 10.63 -2.35
C GLY A 974 -7.29 11.55 -2.74
N ASN A 975 -6.97 12.84 -2.91
CA ASN A 975 -7.91 13.91 -3.25
C ASN A 975 -7.94 14.25 -4.76
N ASN A 976 -7.39 13.41 -5.64
CA ASN A 976 -7.30 13.69 -7.08
C ASN A 976 -8.66 14.05 -7.72
N ASN A 977 -9.75 13.43 -7.29
CA ASN A 977 -11.10 13.75 -7.79
C ASN A 977 -11.64 15.09 -7.26
N GLU A 978 -11.37 15.41 -6.00
CA GLU A 978 -11.75 16.68 -5.38
C GLU A 978 -10.98 17.84 -6.05
N LEU A 979 -9.66 17.67 -6.24
CA LEU A 979 -8.81 18.63 -6.96
C LEU A 979 -9.19 18.80 -8.43
N LYS A 980 -9.51 17.71 -9.15
CA LYS A 980 -10.07 17.80 -10.52
C LYS A 980 -11.35 18.65 -10.53
N MET A 981 -12.24 18.46 -9.56
CA MET A 981 -13.50 19.18 -9.45
C MET A 981 -13.35 20.65 -9.03
N GLU A 982 -12.32 20.97 -8.26
CA GLU A 982 -11.97 22.32 -7.81
C GLU A 982 -11.34 23.14 -8.93
N VAL A 983 -10.33 22.60 -9.62
CA VAL A 983 -9.56 23.32 -10.66
C VAL A 983 -10.33 23.44 -11.98
N THR A 984 -11.20 22.48 -12.31
CA THR A 984 -11.96 22.51 -13.58
C THR A 984 -13.06 23.59 -13.54
N PRO A 985 -13.06 24.57 -14.47
CA PRO A 985 -14.05 25.64 -14.50
C PRO A 985 -15.50 25.14 -14.57
N LYS A 986 -16.42 25.85 -13.91
CA LYS A 986 -17.84 25.50 -13.89
C LYS A 986 -18.54 25.94 -15.18
N PRO A 987 -19.56 25.19 -15.68
CA PRO A 987 -20.17 24.01 -15.08
C PRO A 987 -19.29 22.74 -15.19
N CYS A 988 -19.10 22.07 -14.06
CA CYS A 988 -18.35 20.83 -13.95
C CYS A 988 -18.99 19.93 -12.88
N GLU A 989 -19.25 18.68 -13.23
CA GLU A 989 -19.92 17.67 -12.40
C GLU A 989 -19.18 16.33 -12.41
N MET A 990 -19.43 15.49 -11.39
CA MET A 990 -18.81 14.17 -11.24
C MET A 990 -19.82 13.14 -10.76
N HIS A 991 -19.80 11.97 -11.39
CA HIS A 991 -20.65 10.82 -11.09
C HIS A 991 -19.76 9.63 -10.73
N ILE A 992 -20.15 8.90 -9.69
CA ILE A 992 -19.42 7.70 -9.21
C ILE A 992 -20.22 6.46 -9.58
N VAL A 993 -19.62 5.55 -10.36
CA VAL A 993 -20.17 4.24 -10.70
C VAL A 993 -19.75 3.26 -9.61
N LYS A 994 -20.75 2.71 -8.90
CA LYS A 994 -20.54 1.78 -7.78
C LYS A 994 -20.02 0.42 -8.25
N ASP A 995 -19.32 -0.28 -7.35
CA ASP A 995 -18.80 -1.63 -7.57
C ASP A 995 -17.99 -1.76 -8.87
N CYS A 996 -17.25 -0.72 -9.23
CA CYS A 996 -16.56 -0.57 -10.50
C CYS A 996 -15.14 -0.03 -10.29
N GLY A 997 -14.17 -0.66 -10.95
CA GLY A 997 -12.75 -0.29 -10.96
C GLY A 997 -12.44 0.80 -11.99
N HIS A 998 -11.20 0.80 -12.49
CA HIS A 998 -10.76 1.79 -13.48
C HIS A 998 -11.49 1.66 -14.83
N LEU A 999 -11.88 0.44 -15.21
CA LEU A 999 -12.28 0.12 -16.59
C LEU A 999 -13.77 0.33 -16.80
N VAL A 1000 -14.28 1.51 -16.45
CA VAL A 1000 -15.72 1.79 -16.33
C VAL A 1000 -16.52 1.42 -17.59
N PRO A 1001 -16.10 1.75 -18.84
CA PRO A 1001 -16.84 1.35 -20.05
C PRO A 1001 -16.75 -0.14 -20.38
N GLN A 1002 -15.81 -0.88 -19.77
CA GLN A 1002 -15.61 -2.31 -20.00
C GLN A 1002 -16.32 -3.16 -18.93
N GLU A 1003 -16.31 -2.74 -17.67
CA GLU A 1003 -16.99 -3.40 -16.55
C GLU A 1003 -18.48 -3.04 -16.48
N LYS A 1004 -18.80 -1.75 -16.70
CA LYS A 1004 -20.12 -1.14 -16.52
C LYS A 1004 -20.55 -0.30 -17.73
N PRO A 1005 -20.59 -0.88 -18.95
CA PRO A 1005 -20.92 -0.15 -20.18
C PRO A 1005 -22.30 0.51 -20.15
N LYS A 1006 -23.28 -0.12 -19.49
CA LYS A 1006 -24.65 0.39 -19.42
C LYS A 1006 -24.77 1.58 -18.46
N GLU A 1007 -24.40 1.43 -17.19
CA GLU A 1007 -24.55 2.50 -16.19
C GLU A 1007 -23.77 3.76 -16.61
N SER A 1008 -22.57 3.60 -17.16
CA SER A 1008 -21.76 4.73 -17.64
C SER A 1008 -22.32 5.39 -18.91
N ALA A 1009 -22.95 4.63 -19.81
CA ALA A 1009 -23.60 5.17 -21.01
C ALA A 1009 -24.87 5.97 -20.67
N GLU A 1010 -25.66 5.53 -19.68
CA GLU A 1010 -26.87 6.24 -19.22
C GLU A 1010 -26.51 7.60 -18.58
N ILE A 1011 -25.43 7.65 -17.77
CA ILE A 1011 -24.88 8.90 -17.22
C ILE A 1011 -24.39 9.83 -18.35
N ALA A 1012 -23.62 9.28 -19.31
CA ALA A 1012 -23.10 10.06 -20.43
C ALA A 1012 -24.23 10.64 -21.29
N SER A 1013 -25.26 9.84 -21.58
CA SER A 1013 -26.44 10.22 -22.35
C SER A 1013 -27.21 11.39 -21.72
N GLU A 1014 -27.50 11.34 -20.41
CA GLU A 1014 -28.16 12.45 -19.69
C GLU A 1014 -27.36 13.75 -19.84
N TYR A 1015 -26.07 13.69 -19.56
CA TYR A 1015 -25.21 14.86 -19.57
C TYR A 1015 -25.10 15.47 -20.97
N LEU A 1016 -24.84 14.65 -21.99
CA LEU A 1016 -24.80 15.09 -23.39
C LEU A 1016 -26.12 15.74 -23.81
N TYR A 1017 -27.26 15.16 -23.43
CA TYR A 1017 -28.57 15.67 -23.79
C TYR A 1017 -28.80 17.08 -23.20
N ARG A 1018 -28.47 17.24 -21.92
CA ARG A 1018 -28.57 18.52 -21.20
C ARG A 1018 -27.65 19.58 -21.81
N GLN A 1019 -26.38 19.26 -22.05
CA GLN A 1019 -25.42 20.25 -22.60
C GLN A 1019 -25.69 20.60 -24.07
N VAL A 1020 -26.08 19.63 -24.91
CA VAL A 1020 -26.43 19.91 -26.32
C VAL A 1020 -27.67 20.80 -26.42
N LYS A 1021 -28.69 20.59 -25.57
CA LYS A 1021 -29.85 21.50 -25.51
C LYS A 1021 -29.47 22.92 -25.08
N ILE A 1022 -28.57 23.08 -24.11
CA ILE A 1022 -28.06 24.40 -23.69
C ILE A 1022 -27.30 25.08 -24.83
N TRP A 1023 -26.46 24.33 -25.55
CA TRP A 1023 -25.72 24.83 -26.71
C TRP A 1023 -26.62 25.21 -27.88
N GLY A 1024 -27.67 24.42 -28.15
CA GLY A 1024 -28.67 24.69 -29.18
C GLY A 1024 -29.32 26.05 -28.96
N LYS A 1025 -29.90 26.28 -27.77
CA LYS A 1025 -30.50 27.56 -27.38
C LYS A 1025 -29.55 28.75 -27.56
N LYS A 1026 -28.33 28.66 -27.01
CA LYS A 1026 -27.30 29.72 -27.16
C LYS A 1026 -26.92 29.97 -28.62
N THR A 1027 -26.99 28.95 -29.47
CA THR A 1027 -26.69 29.06 -30.90
C THR A 1027 -27.86 29.68 -31.69
N GLU A 1028 -29.09 29.42 -31.28
CA GLU A 1028 -30.31 30.07 -31.81
C GLU A 1028 -30.33 31.55 -31.39
N GLU A 1029 -30.19 31.84 -30.09
CA GLU A 1029 -30.04 33.21 -29.56
C GLU A 1029 -28.94 34.00 -30.29
N PHE A 1030 -27.78 33.38 -30.57
CA PHE A 1030 -26.71 34.04 -31.31
C PHE A 1030 -27.07 34.30 -32.79
N LYS A 1031 -27.81 33.39 -33.44
CA LYS A 1031 -28.29 33.56 -34.82
C LYS A 1031 -29.38 34.63 -34.93
N ASP A 1032 -30.30 34.69 -33.97
CA ASP A 1032 -31.38 35.67 -33.94
C ASP A 1032 -30.83 37.10 -33.70
N ASN A 1033 -29.73 37.21 -32.97
CA ASN A 1033 -28.96 38.45 -32.81
C ASN A 1033 -27.98 38.73 -33.99
N TRP A 1034 -27.89 37.84 -34.98
CA TRP A 1034 -27.08 38.04 -36.18
C TRP A 1034 -27.91 38.72 -37.29
N PRO A 1035 -27.36 39.68 -38.06
CA PRO A 1035 -28.10 40.33 -39.13
C PRO A 1035 -28.67 39.32 -40.14
N SER A 1036 -30.00 39.35 -40.34
CA SER A 1036 -30.71 38.44 -41.26
C SER A 1036 -30.37 38.67 -42.74
N THR A 1037 -29.83 39.85 -43.07
CA THR A 1037 -29.30 40.18 -44.39
C THR A 1037 -27.77 40.26 -44.36
N MET A 1038 -27.13 39.80 -45.45
CA MET A 1038 -25.67 39.83 -45.66
C MET A 1038 -25.17 41.25 -46.00
N THR A 1039 -25.59 42.24 -45.22
CA THR A 1039 -25.25 43.66 -45.36
C THR A 1039 -24.21 44.03 -44.31
N ILE A 1040 -22.94 44.09 -44.71
CA ILE A 1040 -21.87 44.64 -43.87
C ILE A 1040 -22.17 46.13 -43.66
N SER A 1041 -22.52 46.52 -42.43
CA SER A 1041 -22.79 47.92 -42.09
C SER A 1041 -21.58 48.81 -42.41
N PRO A 1042 -21.76 49.98 -43.06
CA PRO A 1042 -20.67 50.93 -43.32
C PRO A 1042 -19.85 51.31 -42.08
N ARG A 1043 -20.46 51.23 -40.88
CA ARG A 1043 -19.79 51.41 -39.56
C ARG A 1043 -18.64 50.44 -39.28
N TYR A 1044 -18.50 49.34 -40.01
CA TYR A 1044 -17.33 48.45 -39.95
C TYR A 1044 -16.13 49.00 -40.73
N PHE A 1045 -16.35 49.92 -41.67
CA PHE A 1045 -15.33 50.55 -42.49
C PHE A 1045 -15.05 52.02 -42.08
N GLU A 1046 -15.93 52.63 -41.28
CA GLU A 1046 -15.68 53.94 -40.66
C GLU A 1046 -14.41 53.90 -39.76
N PRO A 1047 -13.48 54.85 -39.92
CA PRO A 1047 -12.24 54.88 -39.16
C PRO A 1047 -12.49 55.31 -37.70
N ARG A 1048 -12.83 54.34 -36.86
CA ARG A 1048 -12.91 54.52 -35.40
C ARG A 1048 -11.59 55.05 -34.83
N SER A 1049 -11.66 56.13 -34.04
CA SER A 1049 -10.51 56.71 -33.35
C SER A 1049 -9.83 55.68 -32.45
N ARG A 1050 -8.52 55.84 -32.24
CA ARG A 1050 -7.68 54.86 -31.53
C ARG A 1050 -8.12 54.63 -30.07
N GLU A 1051 -8.76 55.62 -29.46
CA GLU A 1051 -9.31 55.57 -28.10
C GLU A 1051 -10.59 54.72 -28.01
N SER A 1052 -11.40 54.66 -29.07
CA SER A 1052 -12.64 53.85 -29.13
C SER A 1052 -12.42 52.35 -29.43
N LYS A 1053 -11.19 51.87 -29.26
CA LYS A 1053 -10.74 50.48 -29.50
C LYS A 1053 -10.04 49.84 -28.28
N ILE A 1054 -9.96 50.57 -27.17
CA ILE A 1054 -9.61 50.04 -25.84
C ILE A 1054 -10.92 49.70 -25.14
#